data_AF-A0A6A6IVQ7-F1
#
_entry.id   AF-A0A6A6IVQ7-F1
#
_cell.length_a   1.000
_cell.length_b   1.000
_cell.length_c   1.000
_cell.angle_alpha   90.00
_cell.angle_beta   90.00
_cell.angle_gamma   90.00
#
_symmetry.space_group_name_H-M   'P 1'
#
loop_
_entity.id
_entity.type
_entity.pdbx_description
1 polymer ?
#
loop_
_entity_poly.entity_id
_entity_poly.type
_entity_poly.pdbx_seq_one_letter_code
_entity_poly.pdbx_strand_id
1 'polypeptide(L)'
;MALAVPGNGLLRPPRPAMRRQHTRHAFQAQSSINQMKRNQEEEHGIGLQSLYIGIAVQEGPHGSLDVGFASHDGTYSIDFAVTTLTLKNSGYESESELSGSGRSTPSGFYGMSGTSTPVSLEERPAFLADFLIDKLKEYQKEHLYKFLGAGLNEKAVRYSPRLPSRLWQELDIVPLVLRNEPEPDMFRAHRNGHYNILVDEEADSMARKALMYFGPTSQPRLAVGYRNMVEVDCGGRAQICSADDYPDTVSERTWQATMKFVQSLKKDKVQIAFFNSTPQGGGVALMRHALIRFLRTMGVDATWYVPKPKPEVFRITKNNHNILQGVADPKLRLSEKHIKILDEWSKQNAERFWIPEGGPLAPVSKGGADVVIVDDPQMPSLVKLAKEQDPSRPVIFRSHIQVRADLADQEGTPTSEVWNWVWQNVKKADVFISHPVRDFVPSCVEFKRVGYMPATTDWLDGLNKQLSDWDSQFYIHEFEAECFKLRMKQLKYPVRQYIVQIARFDPAKGIPDVLASYAELRRTYMKDTPIEEVPQLVVAGHGAIDDPDATHIYDQTLDLLSTKYSDIADDVVVMRLGPIDQLLNALMSTAHVALQLSTREGFEVKVSEALHKGVPIIATKAGGIPLQVQHGKSGFLVEPGDYKAVARHLNTLFTDHEFYDKMSHYAEDHVSDEVGTIGNALAWLYLADTLRKGVKLEPNSRWINDMARETAGYPYVEGETKLPREEDLDLNSPVASSSHQKFFPEPETAQVQA
;
A
#
# COMPACT_ATOMS: atom_id res chain seq x y z
N MET A 1 38.63 -9.80 31.87
CA MET A 1 38.62 -8.42 32.42
C MET A 1 37.71 -7.60 31.53
N ALA A 2 36.80 -6.79 32.09
CA ALA A 2 35.75 -6.11 31.32
C ALA A 2 36.25 -4.82 30.65
N LEU A 3 35.52 -4.39 29.60
CA LEU A 3 35.21 -3.01 29.15
C LEU A 3 34.52 -3.15 27.78
N ALA A 4 33.18 -3.20 27.70
CA ALA A 4 32.22 -2.09 27.76
C ALA A 4 31.98 -1.42 26.38
N VAL A 5 30.82 -1.73 25.78
CA VAL A 5 30.25 -1.04 24.60
C VAL A 5 29.12 -0.12 25.09
N PRO A 6 29.04 1.15 24.65
CA PRO A 6 27.96 2.04 25.07
C PRO A 6 26.71 1.80 24.20
N GLY A 7 25.70 1.14 24.77
CA GLY A 7 24.37 1.08 24.18
C GLY A 7 23.58 2.37 24.47
N ASN A 8 23.33 3.18 23.45
CA ASN A 8 22.38 4.30 23.53
C ASN A 8 20.94 3.77 23.44
N GLY A 9 20.48 3.13 24.51
CA GLY A 9 19.06 2.84 24.68
C GLY A 9 18.30 4.15 24.90
N LEU A 10 17.39 4.50 23.99
CA LEU A 10 16.41 5.56 24.20
C LEU A 10 15.50 5.19 25.39
N LEU A 11 15.90 5.65 26.58
CA LEU A 11 15.09 5.55 27.78
C LEU A 11 13.76 6.28 27.54
N ARG A 12 12.67 5.50 27.42
CA ARG A 12 11.31 6.06 27.41
C ARG A 12 11.16 7.00 28.62
N PRO A 13 10.63 8.23 28.44
CA PRO A 13 10.35 9.09 29.58
C PRO A 13 9.36 8.40 30.53
N PRO A 14 9.47 8.60 31.86
CA PRO A 14 8.56 7.99 32.81
C PRO A 14 7.12 8.46 32.55
N ARG A 15 6.21 7.51 32.28
CA ARG A 15 4.78 7.78 32.03
C ARG A 15 4.19 8.62 33.19
N PRO A 16 3.54 9.77 32.94
CA PRO A 16 2.94 10.56 34.01
C PRO A 16 1.75 9.83 34.63
N ALA A 17 1.71 9.79 35.97
CA ALA A 17 0.80 8.92 36.70
C ALA A 17 -0.57 9.58 36.99
N MET A 18 -1.53 9.40 36.08
CA MET A 18 -2.96 9.55 36.43
C MET A 18 -3.55 8.23 36.93
N ARG A 19 -4.28 8.30 38.04
CA ARG A 19 -4.81 7.13 38.73
C ARG A 19 -6.12 6.67 38.07
N ARG A 20 -6.11 5.49 37.43
CA ARG A 20 -7.33 4.79 36.96
C ARG A 20 -8.39 4.80 38.05
N GLN A 21 -9.55 5.41 37.79
CA GLN A 21 -10.71 5.37 38.67
C GLN A 21 -11.81 4.51 38.04
N HIS A 22 -12.42 3.66 38.87
CA HIS A 22 -13.61 2.84 38.63
C HIS A 22 -14.05 2.62 37.16
N THR A 23 -13.62 1.49 36.57
CA THR A 23 -14.35 0.88 35.44
C THR A 23 -15.78 0.54 35.91
N ARG A 24 -16.82 1.03 35.22
CA ARG A 24 -18.22 0.67 35.54
C ARG A 24 -18.54 -0.75 35.07
N HIS A 25 -18.03 -1.09 33.89
CA HIS A 25 -18.04 -2.42 33.29
C HIS A 25 -16.63 -2.71 32.77
N ALA A 26 -16.20 -3.96 32.87
CA ALA A 26 -14.94 -4.45 32.32
C ALA A 26 -15.24 -5.61 31.37
N PHE A 27 -14.40 -5.79 30.36
CA PHE A 27 -14.44 -6.96 29.49
C PHE A 27 -14.36 -8.26 30.32
N GLN A 28 -15.17 -9.25 29.95
CA GLN A 28 -15.39 -10.51 30.66
C GLN A 28 -15.54 -11.74 29.73
N ALA A 29 -15.06 -11.67 28.48
CA ALA A 29 -15.12 -12.75 27.49
C ALA A 29 -14.46 -14.09 27.93
N GLN A 30 -15.21 -14.88 28.70
CA GLN A 30 -14.73 -16.10 29.38
C GLN A 30 -14.68 -17.34 28.48
N SER A 31 -15.40 -17.35 27.36
CA SER A 31 -15.49 -18.48 26.42
C SER A 31 -14.14 -18.80 25.77
N SER A 32 -13.45 -17.79 25.23
CA SER A 32 -12.15 -17.95 24.54
C SER A 32 -11.05 -18.44 25.49
N ILE A 33 -11.03 -17.95 26.73
CA ILE A 33 -10.10 -18.41 27.78
C ILE A 33 -10.33 -19.90 28.10
N ASN A 34 -11.59 -20.35 28.09
CA ASN A 34 -11.91 -21.76 28.30
C ASN A 34 -11.58 -22.63 27.07
N GLN A 35 -11.66 -22.07 25.86
CA GLN A 35 -11.26 -22.73 24.61
C GLN A 35 -9.74 -22.87 24.50
N MET A 36 -8.97 -21.82 24.82
CA MET A 36 -7.51 -21.90 24.97
C MET A 36 -7.08 -23.05 25.88
N LYS A 37 -7.69 -23.15 27.07
CA LYS A 37 -7.35 -24.18 28.07
C LYS A 37 -7.62 -25.59 27.56
N ARG A 38 -8.76 -25.82 26.89
CA ARG A 38 -9.07 -27.12 26.25
C ARG A 38 -8.07 -27.44 25.13
N ASN A 39 -7.70 -26.47 24.30
CA ASN A 39 -6.77 -26.70 23.20
C ASN A 39 -5.33 -26.99 23.69
N GLN A 40 -4.92 -26.45 24.84
CA GLN A 40 -3.66 -26.82 25.51
C GLN A 40 -3.64 -28.27 26.02
N GLU A 41 -4.81 -28.89 26.24
CA GLU A 41 -4.93 -30.28 26.71
C GLU A 41 -5.02 -31.31 25.57
N GLU A 42 -5.33 -30.89 24.34
CA GLU A 42 -5.69 -31.80 23.22
C GLU A 42 -4.86 -31.64 21.93
N GLU A 43 -3.77 -30.86 21.91
CA GLU A 43 -2.91 -30.59 20.73
C GLU A 43 -3.65 -30.02 19.49
N HIS A 44 -4.85 -29.45 19.67
CA HIS A 44 -5.62 -28.82 18.59
C HIS A 44 -5.16 -27.38 18.29
N GLY A 45 -5.11 -27.02 17.01
CA GLY A 45 -4.80 -25.65 16.56
C GLY A 45 -5.80 -24.61 17.09
N ILE A 46 -5.32 -23.40 17.38
CA ILE A 46 -6.16 -22.30 17.87
C ILE A 46 -6.47 -21.34 16.71
N GLY A 47 -7.73 -21.29 16.29
CA GLY A 47 -8.19 -20.29 15.32
C GLY A 47 -8.37 -18.93 16.01
N LEU A 48 -7.70 -17.91 15.50
CA LEU A 48 -7.84 -16.52 15.94
C LEU A 48 -9.18 -15.95 15.45
N GLN A 49 -10.06 -15.52 16.36
CA GLN A 49 -11.34 -14.95 15.95
C GLN A 49 -11.15 -13.47 15.54
N SER A 50 -11.54 -13.16 14.30
CA SER A 50 -11.60 -11.79 13.79
C SER A 50 -12.85 -11.08 14.30
N LEU A 51 -12.68 -9.87 14.84
CA LEU A 51 -13.73 -9.03 15.41
C LEU A 51 -13.64 -7.58 14.89
N TYR A 52 -14.65 -6.79 15.21
CA TYR A 52 -14.68 -5.35 15.04
C TYR A 52 -14.86 -4.68 16.40
N ILE A 53 -14.36 -3.47 16.56
CA ILE A 53 -14.53 -2.69 17.80
C ILE A 53 -15.18 -1.34 17.49
N GLY A 54 -15.99 -0.85 18.41
CA GLY A 54 -16.46 0.51 18.46
C GLY A 54 -15.88 1.20 19.69
N ILE A 55 -15.42 2.44 19.51
CA ILE A 55 -14.77 3.25 20.52
C ILE A 55 -15.47 4.61 20.53
N ALA A 56 -16.09 4.95 21.65
CA ALA A 56 -16.75 6.23 21.84
C ALA A 56 -16.17 6.96 23.05
N VAL A 57 -16.01 8.28 22.92
CA VAL A 57 -15.62 9.16 24.02
C VAL A 57 -16.73 10.19 24.26
N GLN A 58 -17.09 10.39 25.52
CA GLN A 58 -18.04 11.43 25.96
C GLN A 58 -17.45 12.19 27.15
N GLU A 59 -17.87 13.46 27.30
CA GLU A 59 -17.54 14.27 28.48
C GLU A 59 -18.47 13.89 29.64
N GLY A 60 -17.88 13.51 30.76
CA GLY A 60 -18.58 13.22 32.01
C GLY A 60 -18.58 14.39 32.99
N PRO A 61 -19.23 14.23 34.16
CA PRO A 61 -19.27 15.27 35.19
C PRO A 61 -17.88 15.73 35.64
N HIS A 62 -17.76 17.01 36.01
CA HIS A 62 -16.52 17.61 36.52
C HIS A 62 -15.30 17.51 35.58
N GLY A 63 -15.52 17.30 34.28
CA GLY A 63 -14.45 17.20 33.29
C GLY A 63 -13.75 15.84 33.25
N SER A 64 -14.41 14.76 33.69
CA SER A 64 -13.97 13.41 33.35
C SER A 64 -14.25 13.09 31.88
N LEU A 65 -13.56 12.10 31.31
CA LEU A 65 -13.90 11.51 30.02
C LEU A 65 -14.42 10.09 30.26
N ASP A 66 -15.66 9.83 29.86
CA ASP A 66 -16.20 8.48 29.81
C ASP A 66 -15.81 7.86 28.45
N VAL A 67 -15.16 6.70 28.49
CA VAL A 67 -14.64 5.96 27.34
C VAL A 67 -15.36 4.63 27.26
N GLY A 68 -16.15 4.43 26.20
CA GLY A 68 -16.88 3.21 25.90
C GLY A 68 -16.19 2.39 24.82
N PHE A 69 -16.15 1.09 25.02
CA PHE A 69 -15.73 0.09 24.04
C PHE A 69 -16.85 -0.94 23.85
N ALA A 70 -17.06 -1.38 22.61
CA ALA A 70 -17.94 -2.52 22.30
C ALA A 70 -17.30 -3.37 21.19
N SER A 71 -17.19 -4.67 21.40
CA SER A 71 -16.65 -5.64 20.44
C SER A 71 -17.78 -6.41 19.74
N HIS A 72 -17.63 -6.72 18.46
CA HIS A 72 -18.69 -7.27 17.63
C HIS A 72 -18.12 -8.28 16.61
N ASP A 73 -18.73 -9.46 16.48
CA ASP A 73 -18.26 -10.53 15.56
C ASP A 73 -18.75 -10.35 14.11
N GLY A 74 -19.72 -9.46 13.92
CA GLY A 74 -20.39 -9.17 12.65
C GLY A 74 -21.88 -9.49 12.66
N THR A 75 -22.33 -10.29 13.63
CA THR A 75 -23.73 -10.64 13.89
C THR A 75 -24.21 -10.12 15.24
N TYR A 76 -23.38 -10.24 16.28
CA TYR A 76 -23.71 -9.90 17.66
C TYR A 76 -22.60 -9.08 18.34
N SER A 77 -23.00 -8.28 19.32
CA SER A 77 -22.10 -7.67 20.29
C SER A 77 -21.58 -8.77 21.23
N ILE A 78 -20.26 -8.88 21.38
CA ILE A 78 -19.58 -9.98 22.09
C ILE A 78 -19.25 -9.57 23.53
N ASP A 79 -18.70 -8.37 23.70
CA ASP A 79 -18.26 -7.86 25.01
C ASP A 79 -18.12 -6.32 24.97
N PHE A 80 -18.27 -5.66 26.11
CA PHE A 80 -18.22 -4.19 26.22
C PHE A 80 -17.57 -3.73 27.53
N ALA A 81 -17.02 -2.51 27.53
CA ALA A 81 -16.39 -1.91 28.70
C ALA A 81 -16.60 -0.40 28.75
N VAL A 82 -16.74 0.15 29.97
CA VAL A 82 -16.86 1.60 30.21
C VAL A 82 -15.87 2.03 31.28
N THR A 83 -14.92 2.89 30.90
CA THR A 83 -13.91 3.46 31.80
C THR A 83 -14.11 4.96 31.93
N THR A 84 -14.21 5.46 33.16
CA THR A 84 -14.16 6.90 33.44
C THR A 84 -12.72 7.34 33.72
N LEU A 85 -12.22 8.31 32.95
CA LEU A 85 -10.90 8.93 33.12
C LEU A 85 -11.06 10.30 33.78
N THR A 86 -10.75 10.41 35.07
CA THR A 86 -10.89 11.66 35.85
C THR A 86 -9.63 12.52 35.77
N LEU A 87 -9.78 13.76 35.32
CA LEU A 87 -8.69 14.73 35.23
C LEU A 87 -8.55 15.53 36.54
N LYS A 88 -7.35 15.55 37.14
CA LYS A 88 -7.02 16.51 38.20
C LYS A 88 -6.76 17.88 37.59
N ASN A 89 -7.58 18.87 37.91
CA ASN A 89 -7.24 20.27 37.70
C ASN A 89 -6.27 20.75 38.80
N SER A 90 -5.30 21.57 38.41
CA SER A 90 -4.37 22.22 39.33
C SER A 90 -5.02 23.42 40.03
N GLY A 91 -5.07 23.39 41.36
CA GLY A 91 -5.25 24.57 42.22
C GLY A 91 -6.69 25.08 42.37
N TYR A 92 -7.34 24.69 43.46
CA TYR A 92 -7.88 25.58 44.51
C TYR A 92 -8.69 24.72 45.50
N GLU A 93 -8.05 24.28 46.58
CA GLU A 93 -8.79 23.87 47.77
C GLU A 93 -9.21 25.16 48.50
N SER A 94 -10.51 25.45 48.54
CA SER A 94 -11.06 26.39 49.51
C SER A 94 -11.59 25.60 50.69
N GLU A 95 -10.88 25.67 51.82
CA GLU A 95 -11.37 25.15 53.09
C GLU A 95 -12.69 25.85 53.46
N SER A 96 -13.72 25.07 53.77
CA SER A 96 -14.83 25.50 54.62
C SER A 96 -15.28 24.33 55.48
N GLU A 97 -14.76 24.29 56.70
CA GLU A 97 -15.25 23.40 57.75
C GLU A 97 -16.73 23.69 58.06
N LEU A 98 -17.52 22.65 58.38
CA LEU A 98 -18.55 22.72 59.43
C LEU A 98 -19.08 21.32 59.82
N SER A 99 -18.53 20.79 60.92
CA SER A 99 -19.17 19.96 61.96
C SER A 99 -20.14 18.81 61.60
N GLY A 100 -19.79 17.57 61.99
CA GLY A 100 -20.73 16.43 62.04
C GLY A 100 -20.13 15.16 62.68
N SER A 101 -20.27 14.99 64.00
CA SER A 101 -19.59 13.97 64.83
C SER A 101 -19.92 12.49 64.56
N GLY A 102 -18.92 11.60 64.62
CA GLY A 102 -19.09 10.14 64.79
C GLY A 102 -17.77 9.37 65.00
N ARG A 103 -17.61 8.66 66.14
CA ARG A 103 -16.44 7.78 66.47
C ARG A 103 -16.54 6.45 65.69
N SER A 104 -15.50 5.67 65.35
CA SER A 104 -14.33 5.26 66.17
C SER A 104 -13.09 4.75 65.37
N THR A 105 -11.93 4.73 66.05
CA THR A 105 -10.55 4.34 65.66
C THR A 105 -10.21 2.85 65.92
N PRO A 106 -8.95 2.30 65.70
CA PRO A 106 -7.78 2.71 64.88
C PRO A 106 -7.01 1.55 64.11
N SER A 107 -5.94 1.94 63.39
CA SER A 107 -4.75 1.15 62.93
C SER A 107 -4.92 0.13 61.77
N GLY A 108 -4.02 -0.02 60.78
CA GLY A 108 -2.73 0.60 60.42
C GLY A 108 -2.15 -0.04 59.12
N PHE A 109 -0.97 0.28 58.55
CA PHE A 109 0.02 1.35 58.83
C PHE A 109 1.05 1.51 57.66
N TYR A 110 0.95 2.55 56.79
CA TYR A 110 1.93 3.00 55.75
C TYR A 110 2.20 2.05 54.55
N GLY A 111 2.58 2.49 53.33
CA GLY A 111 2.74 3.86 52.79
C GLY A 111 3.85 3.94 51.72
N MET A 112 3.53 4.29 50.48
CA MET A 112 4.51 4.82 49.50
C MET A 112 3.89 5.97 48.70
N SER A 113 4.52 7.15 48.83
CA SER A 113 4.18 8.36 48.09
C SER A 113 4.79 8.31 46.68
N GLY A 114 3.99 7.97 45.67
CA GLY A 114 4.35 8.29 44.28
C GLY A 114 4.02 9.74 43.99
N THR A 115 5.02 10.59 43.76
CA THR A 115 4.84 11.96 43.28
C THR A 115 4.35 11.94 41.82
N SER A 116 3.04 12.02 41.62
CA SER A 116 2.45 12.18 40.29
C SER A 116 2.62 13.62 39.80
N THR A 117 3.51 13.86 38.85
CA THR A 117 3.53 15.11 38.07
C THR A 117 2.17 15.29 37.40
N PRO A 118 1.54 16.48 37.44
CA PRO A 118 0.27 16.70 36.75
C PRO A 118 0.43 16.55 35.23
N VAL A 119 -0.41 15.73 34.61
CA VAL A 119 -0.53 15.65 33.14
C VAL A 119 -1.01 17.00 32.63
N SER A 120 -0.24 17.63 31.74
CA SER A 120 -0.59 18.94 31.19
C SER A 120 -1.84 18.85 30.29
N LEU A 121 -2.47 19.98 29.98
CA LEU A 121 -3.57 20.03 28.99
C LEU A 121 -3.14 19.54 27.60
N GLU A 122 -1.86 19.71 27.26
CA GLU A 122 -1.24 19.38 25.98
C GLU A 122 -0.88 17.89 25.87
N GLU A 123 -0.64 17.20 26.99
CA GLU A 123 -0.31 15.78 27.05
C GLU A 123 -1.55 14.85 26.99
N ARG A 124 -2.75 15.39 27.24
CA ARG A 124 -4.02 14.62 27.29
C ARG A 124 -4.28 13.77 26.04
N PRO A 125 -4.05 14.25 24.80
CA PRO A 125 -4.29 13.45 23.59
C PRO A 125 -3.38 12.23 23.50
N ALA A 126 -2.10 12.38 23.85
CA ALA A 126 -1.13 11.28 23.82
C ALA A 126 -1.48 10.22 24.87
N PHE A 127 -1.83 10.64 26.09
CA PHE A 127 -2.27 9.74 27.16
C PHE A 127 -3.54 8.95 26.77
N LEU A 128 -4.53 9.60 26.15
CA LEU A 128 -5.76 8.91 25.73
C LEU A 128 -5.45 7.86 24.64
N ALA A 129 -4.61 8.19 23.66
CA ALA A 129 -4.14 7.20 22.68
C ALA A 129 -3.41 6.03 23.36
N ASP A 130 -2.44 6.29 24.24
CA ASP A 130 -1.70 5.23 24.96
C ASP A 130 -2.63 4.32 25.76
N PHE A 131 -3.58 4.90 26.51
CA PHE A 131 -4.56 4.14 27.29
C PHE A 131 -5.41 3.22 26.40
N LEU A 132 -5.91 3.75 25.27
CA LEU A 132 -6.74 2.99 24.33
C LEU A 132 -5.95 1.87 23.65
N ILE A 133 -4.74 2.17 23.17
CA ILE A 133 -3.85 1.20 22.50
C ILE A 133 -3.43 0.08 23.47
N ASP A 134 -2.94 0.43 24.67
CA ASP A 134 -2.55 -0.57 25.68
C ASP A 134 -3.74 -1.48 26.06
N LYS A 135 -4.95 -0.91 26.23
CA LYS A 135 -6.17 -1.68 26.55
C LYS A 135 -6.58 -2.66 25.46
N LEU A 136 -6.54 -2.24 24.20
CA LEU A 136 -6.85 -3.13 23.07
C LEU A 136 -5.79 -4.22 22.94
N LYS A 137 -4.51 -3.88 23.08
CA LYS A 137 -3.38 -4.80 22.98
C LYS A 137 -3.38 -5.87 24.08
N GLU A 138 -3.75 -5.50 25.30
CA GLU A 138 -4.00 -6.45 26.39
C GLU A 138 -5.14 -7.40 26.02
N TYR A 139 -6.31 -6.88 25.64
CA TYR A 139 -7.50 -7.69 25.32
C TYR A 139 -7.29 -8.64 24.14
N GLN A 140 -6.65 -8.19 23.05
CA GLN A 140 -6.32 -9.04 21.90
C GLN A 140 -5.46 -10.26 22.30
N LYS A 141 -4.48 -10.04 23.19
CA LYS A 141 -3.58 -11.10 23.67
C LYS A 141 -4.26 -12.04 24.68
N GLU A 142 -5.02 -11.50 25.62
CA GLU A 142 -5.71 -12.28 26.66
C GLU A 142 -6.81 -13.20 26.09
N HIS A 143 -7.42 -12.83 24.96
CA HIS A 143 -8.56 -13.55 24.38
C HIS A 143 -8.30 -14.18 22.99
N LEU A 144 -7.10 -14.04 22.41
CA LEU A 144 -6.75 -14.45 21.03
C LEU A 144 -7.73 -13.88 19.98
N TYR A 145 -7.89 -12.55 20.03
CA TYR A 145 -8.73 -11.80 19.10
C TYR A 145 -7.93 -10.87 18.20
N LYS A 146 -8.32 -10.79 16.93
CA LYS A 146 -7.81 -9.80 15.98
C LYS A 146 -8.93 -8.82 15.64
N PHE A 147 -8.76 -7.54 16.00
CA PHE A 147 -9.65 -6.50 15.50
C PHE A 147 -9.24 -6.12 14.08
N LEU A 148 -10.17 -6.19 13.13
CA LEU A 148 -9.93 -5.79 11.73
C LEU A 148 -10.29 -4.32 11.47
N GLY A 149 -11.29 -3.80 12.19
CA GLY A 149 -11.75 -2.42 12.07
C GLY A 149 -12.24 -1.83 13.38
N ALA A 150 -12.02 -0.53 13.54
CA ALA A 150 -12.46 0.27 14.68
C ALA A 150 -13.40 1.40 14.22
N GLY A 151 -14.63 1.41 14.71
CA GLY A 151 -15.52 2.57 14.58
C GLY A 151 -15.22 3.60 15.66
N LEU A 152 -14.99 4.85 15.27
CA LEU A 152 -14.64 5.97 16.16
C LEU A 152 -15.67 7.08 16.06
N ASN A 153 -16.20 7.57 17.19
CA ASN A 153 -16.98 8.81 17.16
C ASN A 153 -16.07 10.04 16.98
N GLU A 154 -16.59 11.14 16.40
CA GLU A 154 -15.79 12.36 16.15
C GLU A 154 -15.17 12.95 17.44
N LYS A 155 -15.76 12.69 18.61
CA LYS A 155 -15.23 13.12 19.91
C LYS A 155 -13.93 12.39 20.26
N ALA A 156 -13.84 11.08 20.03
CA ALA A 156 -12.61 10.31 20.29
C ALA A 156 -11.42 10.88 19.51
N VAL A 157 -11.63 11.24 18.24
CA VAL A 157 -10.60 11.85 17.38
C VAL A 157 -10.31 13.29 17.80
N ARG A 158 -11.31 14.08 18.21
CA ARG A 158 -11.08 15.43 18.74
C ARG A 158 -10.22 15.42 20.01
N TYR A 159 -10.46 14.47 20.92
CA TYR A 159 -9.70 14.33 22.15
C TYR A 159 -8.33 13.67 21.94
N SER A 160 -8.19 12.82 20.92
CA SER A 160 -6.94 12.15 20.57
C SER A 160 -6.74 12.08 19.04
N PRO A 161 -6.25 13.16 18.39
CA PRO A 161 -6.14 13.23 16.93
C PRO A 161 -5.26 12.16 16.28
N ARG A 162 -4.25 11.64 17.01
CA ARG A 162 -3.38 10.55 16.55
C ARG A 162 -3.88 9.15 16.89
N LEU A 163 -5.04 9.00 17.53
CA LEU A 163 -5.62 7.67 17.81
C LEU A 163 -5.87 6.86 16.52
N PRO A 164 -6.44 7.42 15.43
CA PRO A 164 -6.66 6.67 14.20
C PRO A 164 -5.37 6.09 13.61
N SER A 165 -4.36 6.91 13.33
CA SER A 165 -3.10 6.40 12.74
C SER A 165 -2.39 5.41 13.66
N ARG A 166 -2.43 5.58 14.99
CA ARG A 166 -1.87 4.61 15.93
C ARG A 166 -2.61 3.27 15.97
N LEU A 167 -3.95 3.25 15.86
CA LEU A 167 -4.71 1.99 15.74
C LEU A 167 -4.28 1.19 14.51
N TRP A 168 -3.97 1.90 13.41
CA TRP A 168 -3.49 1.29 12.18
C TRP A 168 -2.02 0.84 12.26
N GLN A 169 -1.12 1.72 12.72
CA GLN A 169 0.31 1.42 12.75
C GLN A 169 0.66 0.38 13.83
N GLU A 170 0.16 0.52 15.07
CA GLU A 170 0.60 -0.31 16.21
C GLU A 170 -0.20 -1.61 16.43
N LEU A 171 -1.44 -1.68 15.93
CA LEU A 171 -2.36 -2.81 16.13
C LEU A 171 -2.98 -3.35 14.82
N ASP A 172 -2.69 -2.70 13.69
CA ASP A 172 -3.23 -3.07 12.38
C ASP A 172 -4.77 -3.21 12.40
N ILE A 173 -5.42 -2.15 12.89
CA ILE A 173 -6.89 -2.00 12.94
C ILE A 173 -7.28 -0.83 12.03
N VAL A 174 -8.16 -1.04 11.04
CA VAL A 174 -8.60 0.04 10.14
C VAL A 174 -9.54 1.00 10.89
N PRO A 175 -9.18 2.29 11.09
CA PRO A 175 -9.91 3.22 11.95
C PRO A 175 -10.91 4.04 11.13
N LEU A 176 -12.21 3.74 11.26
CA LEU A 176 -13.30 4.46 10.61
C LEU A 176 -13.84 5.55 11.54
N VAL A 177 -13.62 6.80 11.18
CA VAL A 177 -14.19 7.97 11.87
C VAL A 177 -15.60 8.21 11.35
N LEU A 178 -16.57 8.05 12.24
CA LEU A 178 -17.99 7.93 11.91
C LEU A 178 -18.81 9.01 12.58
N ARG A 179 -19.73 9.58 11.80
CA ARG A 179 -20.67 10.58 12.31
C ARG A 179 -21.85 9.92 13.00
N ASN A 180 -22.23 10.51 14.13
CA ASN A 180 -23.55 10.30 14.71
C ASN A 180 -24.53 11.29 14.08
N GLU A 181 -24.81 11.10 12.79
CA GLU A 181 -25.98 11.69 12.17
C GLU A 181 -27.23 11.07 12.82
N PRO A 182 -28.13 11.87 13.45
CA PRO A 182 -29.38 11.35 13.95
C PRO A 182 -30.23 10.90 12.76
N GLU A 183 -30.90 9.75 12.87
CA GLU A 183 -31.89 9.37 11.86
C GLU A 183 -32.96 10.47 11.71
N PRO A 184 -33.55 10.66 10.51
CA PRO A 184 -34.53 11.71 10.26
C PRO A 184 -35.69 11.76 11.26
N ASP A 185 -36.11 10.62 11.81
CA ASP A 185 -37.14 10.54 12.85
C ASP A 185 -36.62 10.87 14.27
N MET A 186 -35.35 10.60 14.57
CA MET A 186 -34.73 11.01 15.85
C MET A 186 -34.58 12.53 15.99
N PHE A 187 -34.54 13.29 14.90
CA PHE A 187 -34.58 14.77 14.93
C PHE A 187 -35.84 15.34 15.61
N ARG A 188 -36.94 14.58 15.68
CA ARG A 188 -38.15 14.97 16.43
C ARG A 188 -38.00 14.71 17.94
N ALA A 189 -37.34 13.62 18.32
CA ALA A 189 -37.10 13.27 19.73
C ALA A 189 -36.03 14.18 20.38
N HIS A 190 -34.95 14.49 19.64
CA HIS A 190 -33.85 15.34 20.11
C HIS A 190 -34.32 16.73 20.55
N ARG A 191 -35.32 17.33 19.88
CA ARG A 191 -35.88 18.63 20.26
C ARG A 191 -36.60 18.65 21.62
N ASN A 192 -36.96 17.49 22.16
CA ASN A 192 -37.62 17.37 23.46
C ASN A 192 -36.67 17.05 24.62
N GLY A 193 -35.35 16.92 24.38
CA GLY A 193 -34.34 16.80 25.45
C GLY A 193 -34.36 15.49 26.26
N HIS A 194 -34.90 14.40 25.70
CA HIS A 194 -35.13 13.12 26.41
C HIS A 194 -34.20 11.96 25.97
N TYR A 195 -33.12 12.24 25.21
CA TYR A 195 -32.18 11.21 24.73
C TYR A 195 -30.73 11.58 25.04
N ASN A 196 -30.21 11.05 26.15
CA ASN A 196 -28.77 10.92 26.40
C ASN A 196 -28.37 9.48 26.08
N ILE A 197 -27.74 9.27 24.91
CA ILE A 197 -27.19 7.97 24.52
C ILE A 197 -25.96 7.70 25.40
N LEU A 198 -25.93 6.56 26.09
CA LEU A 198 -24.80 6.17 26.93
C LEU A 198 -23.56 5.87 26.07
N VAL A 199 -22.36 5.98 26.66
CA VAL A 199 -21.11 5.85 25.88
C VAL A 199 -20.89 4.44 25.33
N ASP A 200 -21.39 3.41 26.01
CA ASP A 200 -21.44 2.03 25.56
C ASP A 200 -22.44 1.81 24.42
N GLU A 201 -23.63 2.41 24.49
CA GLU A 201 -24.60 2.41 23.36
C GLU A 201 -24.01 3.12 22.12
N GLU A 202 -23.29 4.22 22.33
CA GLU A 202 -22.57 4.92 21.26
C GLU A 202 -21.43 4.07 20.69
N ALA A 203 -20.66 3.39 21.55
CA ALA A 203 -19.59 2.48 21.12
C ALA A 203 -20.14 1.29 20.30
N ASP A 204 -21.19 0.62 20.76
CA ASP A 204 -21.84 -0.48 20.04
C ASP A 204 -22.43 -0.02 18.69
N SER A 205 -22.98 1.21 18.65
CA SER A 205 -23.37 1.88 17.40
C SER A 205 -22.17 2.12 16.47
N MET A 206 -21.02 2.55 16.99
CA MET A 206 -19.81 2.73 16.18
C MET A 206 -19.28 1.39 15.62
N ALA A 207 -19.30 0.31 16.40
CA ALA A 207 -18.90 -1.02 15.95
C ALA A 207 -19.75 -1.49 14.76
N ARG A 208 -21.07 -1.44 14.90
CA ARG A 208 -22.02 -1.82 13.82
C ARG A 208 -21.90 -0.91 12.59
N LYS A 209 -21.72 0.39 12.77
CA LYS A 209 -21.52 1.33 11.64
C LYS A 209 -20.19 1.07 10.93
N ALA A 210 -19.12 0.69 11.64
CA ALA A 210 -17.84 0.33 11.02
C ALA A 210 -17.98 -0.91 10.13
N LEU A 211 -18.65 -1.96 10.63
CA LEU A 211 -18.97 -3.19 9.90
C LEU A 211 -19.62 -2.96 8.53
N MET A 212 -20.45 -1.92 8.37
CA MET A 212 -21.09 -1.59 7.08
C MET A 212 -20.08 -1.27 5.96
N TYR A 213 -18.86 -0.85 6.32
CA TYR A 213 -17.78 -0.54 5.37
C TYR A 213 -16.94 -1.76 5.01
N PHE A 214 -17.17 -2.94 5.57
CA PHE A 214 -16.41 -4.16 5.23
C PHE A 214 -17.20 -5.10 4.32
N GLY A 215 -16.50 -5.72 3.37
CA GLY A 215 -17.05 -6.70 2.43
C GLY A 215 -17.08 -8.13 3.01
N PRO A 216 -17.62 -9.12 2.26
CA PRO A 216 -17.65 -10.52 2.69
C PRO A 216 -16.27 -11.16 2.92
N THR A 217 -15.22 -10.58 2.36
CA THR A 217 -13.82 -10.98 2.56
C THR A 217 -13.14 -10.27 3.74
N SER A 218 -13.92 -9.61 4.60
CA SER A 218 -13.46 -8.78 5.72
C SER A 218 -12.45 -7.68 5.34
N GLN A 219 -12.51 -7.22 4.09
CA GLN A 219 -11.73 -6.08 3.57
C GLN A 219 -12.61 -4.83 3.43
N PRO A 220 -12.06 -3.61 3.61
CA PRO A 220 -12.78 -2.37 3.36
C PRO A 220 -13.38 -2.32 1.95
N ARG A 221 -14.64 -1.89 1.84
CA ARG A 221 -15.36 -1.77 0.57
C ARG A 221 -14.83 -0.59 -0.21
N LEU A 222 -14.34 -0.88 -1.41
CA LEU A 222 -14.11 0.13 -2.43
C LEU A 222 -15.45 0.75 -2.85
N ALA A 223 -15.55 2.08 -2.77
CA ALA A 223 -16.71 2.83 -3.21
C ALA A 223 -16.36 3.77 -4.38
N VAL A 224 -17.26 3.85 -5.35
CA VAL A 224 -17.21 4.77 -6.48
C VAL A 224 -18.49 5.61 -6.43
N GLY A 225 -18.33 6.87 -6.05
CA GLY A 225 -19.41 7.78 -5.72
C GLY A 225 -19.94 8.57 -6.92
N TYR A 226 -20.49 9.75 -6.64
CA TYR A 226 -21.02 10.65 -7.66
C TYR A 226 -19.97 10.98 -8.75
N ARG A 227 -20.41 11.04 -10.02
CA ARG A 227 -19.56 11.22 -11.21
C ARG A 227 -18.43 10.19 -11.38
N ASN A 228 -18.61 9.02 -10.78
CA ASN A 228 -17.60 7.95 -10.70
C ASN A 228 -16.27 8.41 -10.06
N MET A 229 -16.35 9.31 -9.08
CA MET A 229 -15.23 9.65 -8.20
C MET A 229 -14.89 8.44 -7.31
N VAL A 230 -13.61 8.09 -7.18
CA VAL A 230 -13.18 7.03 -6.26
C VAL A 230 -13.17 7.58 -4.84
N GLU A 231 -13.94 6.95 -3.94
CA GLU A 231 -14.03 7.35 -2.54
C GLU A 231 -12.88 6.74 -1.73
N VAL A 232 -11.65 7.12 -2.08
CA VAL A 232 -10.40 6.69 -1.41
C VAL A 232 -10.54 6.79 0.10
N ASP A 233 -10.15 5.74 0.81
CA ASP A 233 -10.30 5.59 2.28
C ASP A 233 -11.75 5.74 2.77
N CYS A 234 -12.71 5.08 2.11
CA CYS A 234 -14.14 5.16 2.39
C CYS A 234 -14.68 6.61 2.38
N GLY A 235 -14.16 7.43 1.47
CA GLY A 235 -14.44 8.86 1.38
C GLY A 235 -13.74 9.70 2.45
N GLY A 236 -12.55 9.29 2.89
CA GLY A 236 -11.80 9.93 3.98
C GLY A 236 -12.31 9.59 5.39
N ARG A 237 -13.14 8.56 5.53
CA ARG A 237 -13.59 8.03 6.82
C ARG A 237 -12.57 7.10 7.45
N ALA A 238 -11.87 6.29 6.65
CA ALA A 238 -10.76 5.50 7.14
C ALA A 238 -9.54 6.43 7.31
N GLN A 239 -9.12 6.67 8.55
CA GLN A 239 -8.03 7.62 8.87
C GLN A 239 -6.76 6.86 9.29
N ILE A 240 -6.24 6.03 8.38
CA ILE A 240 -5.06 5.20 8.63
C ILE A 240 -3.75 5.99 8.75
N CYS A 241 -3.71 7.23 8.26
CA CYS A 241 -2.56 8.12 8.31
C CYS A 241 -2.99 9.54 8.68
N SER A 242 -2.10 10.27 9.35
CA SER A 242 -2.19 11.68 9.70
C SER A 242 -1.08 12.47 9.01
N ALA A 243 -1.09 13.81 9.14
CA ALA A 243 -0.05 14.65 8.56
C ALA A 243 1.33 14.41 9.20
N ASP A 244 1.35 13.99 10.46
CA ASP A 244 2.57 13.82 11.26
C ASP A 244 3.30 12.50 10.95
N ASP A 245 2.65 11.54 10.28
CA ASP A 245 3.22 10.21 9.98
C ASP A 245 4.05 10.21 8.69
N TYR A 246 3.92 11.23 7.82
CA TYR A 246 4.58 11.30 6.52
C TYR A 246 6.04 11.81 6.51
N PRO A 247 6.49 12.74 7.38
CA PRO A 247 7.89 13.19 7.39
C PRO A 247 8.90 12.05 7.55
N ASP A 248 8.57 11.05 8.37
CA ASP A 248 9.43 9.88 8.64
C ASP A 248 9.50 8.88 7.47
N THR A 249 8.75 9.12 6.37
CA THR A 249 8.70 8.23 5.19
C THR A 249 9.72 8.56 4.09
N VAL A 250 10.42 9.69 4.19
CA VAL A 250 11.38 10.20 3.20
C VAL A 250 12.46 11.07 3.84
N SER A 251 13.51 11.40 3.07
CA SER A 251 14.46 12.44 3.49
C SER A 251 13.81 13.82 3.68
N GLU A 252 14.32 14.57 4.66
CA GLU A 252 13.92 15.97 4.94
C GLU A 252 14.01 16.87 3.69
N ARG A 253 14.97 16.60 2.78
CA ARG A 253 15.14 17.38 1.53
C ARG A 253 13.96 17.16 0.59
N THR A 254 13.50 15.92 0.44
CA THR A 254 12.31 15.57 -0.34
C THR A 254 11.03 16.08 0.33
N TRP A 255 10.93 16.00 1.67
CA TRP A 255 9.81 16.54 2.42
C TRP A 255 9.66 18.05 2.22
N GLN A 256 10.73 18.83 2.44
CA GLN A 256 10.70 20.30 2.27
C GLN A 256 10.42 20.71 0.82
N ALA A 257 10.96 19.97 -0.17
CA ALA A 257 10.63 20.20 -1.57
C ALA A 257 9.15 19.97 -1.87
N THR A 258 8.57 18.89 -1.32
CA THR A 258 7.14 18.55 -1.47
C THR A 258 6.26 19.63 -0.86
N MET A 259 6.57 20.02 0.38
CA MET A 259 5.75 20.98 1.13
C MET A 259 5.73 22.38 0.49
N LYS A 260 6.78 22.79 -0.23
CA LYS A 260 6.78 24.01 -1.04
C LYS A 260 5.66 24.02 -2.09
N PHE A 261 5.49 22.93 -2.83
CA PHE A 261 4.45 22.83 -3.86
C PHE A 261 3.06 22.60 -3.25
N VAL A 262 2.95 21.83 -2.15
CA VAL A 262 1.70 21.73 -1.36
C VAL A 262 1.20 23.12 -0.96
N GLN A 263 2.06 23.96 -0.37
CA GLN A 263 1.69 25.31 0.07
C GLN A 263 1.26 26.20 -1.12
N SER A 264 1.98 26.12 -2.24
CA SER A 264 1.69 26.87 -3.46
C SER A 264 0.32 26.51 -4.05
N LEU A 265 0.06 25.21 -4.27
CA LEU A 265 -1.20 24.72 -4.84
C LEU A 265 -2.41 24.99 -3.93
N LYS A 266 -2.23 24.89 -2.60
CA LYS A 266 -3.28 25.23 -1.62
C LYS A 266 -3.64 26.72 -1.62
N LYS A 267 -2.63 27.59 -1.72
CA LYS A 267 -2.81 29.05 -1.79
C LYS A 267 -3.59 29.42 -3.05
N ASP A 268 -3.21 28.84 -4.18
CA ASP A 268 -3.79 29.13 -5.49
C ASP A 268 -5.08 28.32 -5.77
N LYS A 269 -5.46 27.42 -4.86
CA LYS A 269 -6.65 26.54 -4.89
C LYS A 269 -6.78 25.70 -6.16
N VAL A 270 -5.64 25.17 -6.62
CA VAL A 270 -5.54 24.43 -7.88
C VAL A 270 -6.21 23.07 -7.78
N GLN A 271 -7.16 22.80 -8.68
CA GLN A 271 -7.89 21.54 -8.75
C GLN A 271 -7.21 20.54 -9.71
N ILE A 272 -6.86 19.36 -9.21
CA ILE A 272 -6.17 18.31 -9.97
C ILE A 272 -7.12 17.12 -10.18
N ALA A 273 -7.33 16.71 -11.43
CA ALA A 273 -8.15 15.54 -11.76
C ALA A 273 -7.33 14.41 -12.38
N PHE A 274 -7.28 13.27 -11.70
CA PHE A 274 -6.67 12.03 -12.17
C PHE A 274 -7.73 11.11 -12.80
N PHE A 275 -7.40 10.48 -13.93
CA PHE A 275 -8.24 9.50 -14.63
C PHE A 275 -7.45 8.22 -14.92
N ASN A 276 -7.96 7.07 -14.48
CA ASN A 276 -7.46 5.76 -14.88
C ASN A 276 -8.65 4.80 -15.16
N SER A 277 -8.35 3.57 -15.57
CA SER A 277 -9.37 2.59 -15.99
C SER A 277 -10.06 1.80 -14.88
N THR A 278 -9.45 1.68 -13.68
CA THR A 278 -9.99 0.87 -12.58
C THR A 278 -9.68 1.44 -11.19
N PRO A 279 -10.64 1.43 -10.24
CA PRO A 279 -10.44 1.89 -8.86
C PRO A 279 -9.74 0.86 -7.96
N GLN A 280 -9.55 -0.38 -8.42
CA GLN A 280 -8.93 -1.48 -7.67
C GLN A 280 -8.18 -2.43 -8.61
N GLY A 281 -7.10 -3.03 -8.09
CA GLY A 281 -6.26 -3.98 -8.82
C GLY A 281 -5.25 -3.31 -9.75
N GLY A 282 -4.10 -3.96 -9.92
CA GLY A 282 -2.96 -3.41 -10.67
C GLY A 282 -2.20 -2.30 -9.91
N GLY A 283 -0.95 -2.05 -10.32
CA GLY A 283 -0.08 -1.10 -9.62
C GLY A 283 -0.59 0.34 -9.60
N VAL A 284 -1.25 0.79 -10.67
CA VAL A 284 -1.76 2.17 -10.79
C VAL A 284 -2.82 2.47 -9.73
N ALA A 285 -3.73 1.54 -9.44
CA ALA A 285 -4.77 1.76 -8.43
C ALA A 285 -4.17 1.86 -7.02
N LEU A 286 -3.22 0.98 -6.68
CA LEU A 286 -2.50 1.00 -5.39
C LEU A 286 -1.79 2.34 -5.18
N MET A 287 -0.96 2.76 -6.15
CA MET A 287 -0.29 4.07 -6.16
C MET A 287 -1.29 5.24 -5.97
N ARG A 288 -2.46 5.16 -6.61
CA ARG A 288 -3.42 6.28 -6.62
C ARG A 288 -4.21 6.39 -5.31
N HIS A 289 -4.49 5.29 -4.61
CA HIS A 289 -5.06 5.35 -3.25
C HIS A 289 -4.12 6.09 -2.29
N ALA A 290 -2.84 5.70 -2.25
CA ALA A 290 -1.84 6.34 -1.38
C ALA A 290 -1.61 7.82 -1.71
N LEU A 291 -1.48 8.17 -3.01
CA LEU A 291 -1.30 9.56 -3.42
C LEU A 291 -2.51 10.43 -3.04
N ILE A 292 -3.73 9.99 -3.33
CA ILE A 292 -4.94 10.78 -3.05
C ILE A 292 -5.15 10.93 -1.53
N ARG A 293 -4.81 9.90 -0.74
CA ARG A 293 -4.75 9.99 0.73
C ARG A 293 -3.80 11.09 1.18
N PHE A 294 -2.54 11.05 0.75
CA PHE A 294 -1.53 12.06 1.11
C PHE A 294 -1.98 13.47 0.72
N LEU A 295 -2.40 13.66 -0.54
CA LEU A 295 -2.84 14.98 -1.05
C LEU A 295 -4.03 15.52 -0.25
N ARG A 296 -5.02 14.68 0.08
CA ARG A 296 -6.16 15.04 0.93
C ARG A 296 -5.72 15.41 2.34
N THR A 297 -4.85 14.62 2.97
CA THR A 297 -4.32 14.87 4.33
C THR A 297 -3.54 16.18 4.39
N MET A 298 -2.79 16.52 3.33
CA MET A 298 -2.14 17.81 3.17
C MET A 298 -3.11 18.96 2.83
N GLY A 299 -4.33 18.66 2.39
CA GLY A 299 -5.35 19.63 2.00
C GLY A 299 -5.20 20.21 0.59
N VAL A 300 -4.59 19.46 -0.33
CA VAL A 300 -4.53 19.77 -1.78
C VAL A 300 -5.82 19.26 -2.44
N ASP A 301 -6.42 20.07 -3.33
CA ASP A 301 -7.65 19.70 -4.05
C ASP A 301 -7.32 18.76 -5.22
N ALA A 302 -7.24 17.46 -4.92
CA ALA A 302 -6.95 16.41 -5.89
C ALA A 302 -8.01 15.31 -5.84
N THR A 303 -8.62 15.02 -6.98
CA THR A 303 -9.69 14.02 -7.13
C THR A 303 -9.36 12.99 -8.19
N TRP A 304 -9.76 11.74 -7.97
CA TRP A 304 -9.55 10.62 -8.87
C TRP A 304 -10.90 10.07 -9.39
N TYR A 305 -10.98 9.87 -10.70
CA TYR A 305 -12.17 9.40 -11.41
C TYR A 305 -11.88 8.13 -12.22
N VAL A 306 -12.88 7.26 -12.31
CA VAL A 306 -12.84 6.00 -13.07
C VAL A 306 -14.06 5.89 -13.99
N PRO A 307 -13.94 5.29 -15.18
CA PRO A 307 -15.08 5.08 -16.06
C PRO A 307 -16.04 4.04 -15.46
N LYS A 308 -17.30 4.06 -15.88
CA LYS A 308 -18.23 2.97 -15.56
C LYS A 308 -17.72 1.67 -16.22
N PRO A 309 -17.58 0.56 -15.46
CA PRO A 309 -17.02 -0.69 -15.99
C PRO A 309 -17.88 -1.24 -17.12
N LYS A 310 -17.20 -1.74 -18.17
CA LYS A 310 -17.81 -2.42 -19.32
C LYS A 310 -16.92 -3.62 -19.70
N PRO A 311 -17.35 -4.88 -19.44
CA PRO A 311 -16.51 -6.07 -19.65
C PRO A 311 -15.94 -6.23 -21.07
N GLU A 312 -16.73 -5.87 -22.09
CA GLU A 312 -16.28 -5.85 -23.50
C GLU A 312 -15.06 -4.94 -23.69
N VAL A 313 -15.08 -3.74 -23.09
CA VAL A 313 -13.95 -2.78 -23.16
C VAL A 313 -12.75 -3.33 -22.41
N PHE A 314 -12.95 -3.89 -21.21
CA PHE A 314 -11.85 -4.48 -20.43
C PHE A 314 -11.09 -5.55 -21.22
N ARG A 315 -11.81 -6.42 -21.95
CA ARG A 315 -11.20 -7.43 -22.81
C ARG A 315 -10.41 -6.82 -23.97
N ILE A 316 -10.93 -5.77 -24.62
CA ILE A 316 -10.21 -5.06 -25.69
C ILE A 316 -8.95 -4.37 -25.12
N THR A 317 -9.04 -3.72 -23.96
CA THR A 317 -7.90 -3.03 -23.34
C THR A 317 -6.83 -3.99 -22.84
N LYS A 318 -7.19 -5.17 -22.32
CA LYS A 318 -6.23 -6.24 -21.97
C LYS A 318 -5.53 -6.78 -23.23
N ASN A 319 -6.27 -7.00 -24.31
CA ASN A 319 -5.68 -7.39 -25.60
C ASN A 319 -4.68 -6.33 -26.10
N ASN A 320 -5.06 -5.05 -26.06
CA ASN A 320 -4.19 -3.94 -26.47
C ASN A 320 -2.94 -3.82 -25.59
N HIS A 321 -3.07 -4.03 -24.27
CA HIS A 321 -1.94 -4.08 -23.34
C HIS A 321 -0.94 -5.19 -23.75
N ASN A 322 -1.43 -6.40 -23.99
CA ASN A 322 -0.59 -7.54 -24.40
C ASN A 322 0.03 -7.33 -25.80
N ILE A 323 -0.64 -6.61 -26.71
CA ILE A 323 -0.09 -6.18 -28.00
C ILE A 323 1.02 -5.13 -27.82
N LEU A 324 0.80 -4.11 -27.00
CA LEU A 324 1.80 -3.05 -26.75
C LEU A 324 3.04 -3.61 -26.08
N GLN A 325 2.88 -4.60 -25.21
CA GLN A 325 3.98 -5.38 -24.64
C GLN A 325 4.57 -6.41 -25.62
N GLY A 326 3.96 -6.70 -26.78
CA GLY A 326 4.45 -7.74 -27.68
C GLY A 326 4.51 -9.13 -27.02
N VAL A 327 3.46 -9.49 -26.29
CA VAL A 327 3.22 -10.84 -25.72
C VAL A 327 1.91 -11.46 -26.22
N ALA A 328 1.15 -10.74 -27.05
CA ALA A 328 -0.08 -11.23 -27.70
C ALA A 328 0.21 -12.12 -28.92
N ASP A 329 -0.79 -12.92 -29.32
CA ASP A 329 -0.79 -13.69 -30.56
C ASP A 329 -0.48 -12.76 -31.78
N PRO A 330 0.48 -13.10 -32.66
CA PRO A 330 0.85 -12.29 -33.82
C PRO A 330 -0.26 -12.03 -34.86
N LYS A 331 -1.44 -12.64 -34.72
CA LYS A 331 -2.66 -12.40 -35.53
C LYS A 331 -3.69 -11.51 -34.82
N LEU A 332 -3.54 -11.24 -33.52
CA LEU A 332 -4.41 -10.33 -32.79
C LEU A 332 -4.19 -8.89 -33.30
N ARG A 333 -5.28 -8.14 -33.56
CA ARG A 333 -5.25 -6.82 -34.21
C ARG A 333 -6.26 -5.87 -33.62
N LEU A 334 -5.98 -4.57 -33.66
CA LEU A 334 -6.91 -3.53 -33.23
C LEU A 334 -7.83 -3.13 -34.38
N SER A 335 -8.96 -3.83 -34.52
CA SER A 335 -9.95 -3.52 -35.56
C SER A 335 -10.60 -2.13 -35.38
N GLU A 336 -11.06 -1.51 -36.47
CA GLU A 336 -11.88 -0.29 -36.40
C GLU A 336 -13.11 -0.43 -35.49
N LYS A 337 -13.72 -1.62 -35.42
CA LYS A 337 -14.86 -1.89 -34.54
C LYS A 337 -14.44 -1.74 -33.08
N HIS A 338 -13.26 -2.26 -32.71
CA HIS A 338 -12.72 -2.11 -31.36
C HIS A 338 -12.42 -0.63 -31.04
N ILE A 339 -11.79 0.11 -31.96
CA ILE A 339 -11.54 1.56 -31.81
C ILE A 339 -12.85 2.31 -31.55
N LYS A 340 -13.88 2.09 -32.36
CA LYS A 340 -15.22 2.70 -32.19
C LYS A 340 -15.84 2.36 -30.82
N ILE A 341 -15.64 1.15 -30.30
CA ILE A 341 -16.12 0.75 -28.96
C ILE A 341 -15.37 1.51 -27.84
N LEU A 342 -14.05 1.68 -27.95
CA LEU A 342 -13.21 2.35 -26.95
C LEU A 342 -13.48 3.87 -26.91
N ASP A 343 -13.51 4.50 -28.08
CA ASP A 343 -13.73 5.94 -28.23
C ASP A 343 -15.14 6.33 -27.76
N GLU A 344 -16.17 5.56 -28.17
CA GLU A 344 -17.56 5.82 -27.75
C GLU A 344 -17.76 5.58 -26.25
N TRP A 345 -17.15 4.55 -25.65
CA TRP A 345 -17.22 4.34 -24.19
C TRP A 345 -16.55 5.47 -23.42
N SER A 346 -15.37 5.93 -23.86
CA SER A 346 -14.66 7.05 -23.23
C SER A 346 -15.48 8.35 -23.33
N LYS A 347 -16.04 8.62 -24.51
CA LYS A 347 -16.91 9.76 -24.77
C LYS A 347 -18.19 9.73 -23.94
N GLN A 348 -18.91 8.60 -23.89
CA GLN A 348 -20.13 8.45 -23.09
C GLN A 348 -19.90 8.67 -21.59
N ASN A 349 -18.76 8.20 -21.06
CA ASN A 349 -18.40 8.50 -19.67
C ASN A 349 -18.12 10.00 -19.47
N ALA A 350 -17.35 10.62 -20.38
CA ALA A 350 -17.04 12.04 -20.32
C ALA A 350 -18.29 12.92 -20.40
N GLU A 351 -19.15 12.73 -21.42
CA GLU A 351 -20.37 13.51 -21.62
C GLU A 351 -21.39 13.35 -20.48
N ARG A 352 -21.47 12.16 -19.87
CA ARG A 352 -22.43 11.87 -18.80
C ARG A 352 -21.96 12.33 -17.42
N PHE A 353 -20.67 12.24 -17.12
CA PHE A 353 -20.17 12.40 -15.74
C PHE A 353 -19.14 13.53 -15.56
N TRP A 354 -18.39 13.91 -16.60
CA TRP A 354 -17.17 14.71 -16.42
C TRP A 354 -17.17 16.06 -17.16
N ILE A 355 -17.84 16.17 -18.31
CA ILE A 355 -18.01 17.40 -19.09
C ILE A 355 -19.13 18.33 -18.56
N PRO A 356 -20.24 17.84 -17.97
CA PRO A 356 -21.29 18.70 -17.40
C PRO A 356 -20.75 19.68 -16.36
N GLU A 357 -21.45 20.80 -16.14
CA GLU A 357 -21.02 21.92 -15.30
C GLU A 357 -20.58 21.50 -13.89
N GLY A 358 -19.45 22.03 -13.43
CA GLY A 358 -18.74 21.64 -12.21
C GLY A 358 -18.07 20.26 -12.27
N GLY A 359 -18.08 19.57 -13.42
CA GLY A 359 -17.43 18.28 -13.64
C GLY A 359 -15.95 18.45 -14.05
N PRO A 360 -15.07 17.49 -13.74
CA PRO A 360 -13.61 17.66 -13.86
C PRO A 360 -13.09 17.99 -15.28
N LEU A 361 -13.83 17.62 -16.34
CA LEU A 361 -13.46 17.92 -17.74
C LEU A 361 -14.20 19.14 -18.32
N ALA A 362 -15.13 19.76 -17.58
CA ALA A 362 -15.73 21.04 -17.96
C ALA A 362 -14.63 22.12 -18.13
N PRO A 363 -14.91 23.26 -18.80
CA PRO A 363 -14.01 24.41 -18.80
C PRO A 363 -13.70 24.87 -17.37
N VAL A 364 -12.50 25.39 -17.10
CA VAL A 364 -12.12 25.86 -15.74
C VAL A 364 -13.08 26.95 -15.24
N SER A 365 -13.52 27.83 -16.15
CA SER A 365 -14.53 28.87 -15.89
C SER A 365 -15.93 28.35 -15.50
N LYS A 366 -16.16 27.04 -15.62
CA LYS A 366 -17.39 26.32 -15.22
C LYS A 366 -17.14 25.30 -14.10
N GLY A 367 -16.06 25.46 -13.33
CA GLY A 367 -15.71 24.58 -12.21
C GLY A 367 -15.17 23.21 -12.65
N GLY A 368 -14.53 23.13 -13.81
CA GLY A 368 -13.70 21.98 -14.16
C GLY A 368 -12.27 22.11 -13.62
N ALA A 369 -11.54 21.00 -13.57
CA ALA A 369 -10.22 20.95 -12.95
C ALA A 369 -9.19 21.81 -13.69
N ASP A 370 -8.32 22.48 -12.94
CA ASP A 370 -7.20 23.29 -13.45
C ASP A 370 -6.14 22.45 -14.18
N VAL A 371 -5.92 21.20 -13.74
CA VAL A 371 -4.94 20.26 -14.32
C VAL A 371 -5.57 18.88 -14.47
N VAL A 372 -5.46 18.28 -15.66
CA VAL A 372 -5.96 16.92 -15.95
C VAL A 372 -4.80 15.97 -16.18
N ILE A 373 -4.85 14.80 -15.55
CA ILE A 373 -3.86 13.74 -15.64
C ILE A 373 -4.57 12.47 -16.10
N VAL A 374 -4.14 11.90 -17.23
CA VAL A 374 -4.70 10.67 -17.80
C VAL A 374 -3.64 9.56 -17.72
N ASP A 375 -3.93 8.52 -16.95
CA ASP A 375 -3.14 7.29 -16.87
C ASP A 375 -3.51 6.30 -17.98
N ASP A 376 -2.48 5.75 -18.61
CA ASP A 376 -2.48 4.58 -19.47
C ASP A 376 -3.33 4.61 -20.77
N PRO A 377 -3.04 3.73 -21.74
CA PRO A 377 -3.70 3.73 -23.05
C PRO A 377 -5.12 3.14 -23.07
N GLN A 378 -5.82 2.97 -21.93
CA GLN A 378 -7.22 2.51 -21.97
C GLN A 378 -8.20 3.64 -22.33
N MET A 379 -7.89 4.89 -21.99
CA MET A 379 -8.74 6.07 -22.25
C MET A 379 -7.96 7.27 -22.85
N PRO A 380 -7.12 7.08 -23.89
CA PRO A 380 -6.26 8.13 -24.42
C PRO A 380 -7.06 9.31 -25.00
N SER A 381 -8.29 9.07 -25.46
CA SER A 381 -9.21 10.07 -25.99
C SER A 381 -9.64 11.13 -24.96
N LEU A 382 -9.49 10.88 -23.65
CA LEU A 382 -9.72 11.91 -22.62
C LEU A 382 -8.74 13.08 -22.75
N VAL A 383 -7.51 12.87 -23.24
CA VAL A 383 -6.56 13.97 -23.50
C VAL A 383 -7.11 14.91 -24.56
N LYS A 384 -7.62 14.34 -25.66
CA LYS A 384 -8.25 15.08 -26.75
C LYS A 384 -9.50 15.82 -26.27
N LEU A 385 -10.40 15.15 -25.54
CA LEU A 385 -11.64 15.74 -25.01
C LEU A 385 -11.34 16.87 -24.02
N ALA A 386 -10.36 16.70 -23.12
CA ALA A 386 -9.95 17.73 -22.16
C ALA A 386 -9.49 19.02 -22.84
N LYS A 387 -8.70 18.90 -23.91
CA LYS A 387 -8.23 20.03 -24.75
C LYS A 387 -9.30 20.60 -25.70
N GLU A 388 -10.36 19.85 -26.00
CA GLU A 388 -11.51 20.33 -26.78
C GLU A 388 -12.49 21.14 -25.92
N GLN A 389 -12.65 20.79 -24.64
CA GLN A 389 -13.42 21.58 -23.67
C GLN A 389 -12.68 22.83 -23.19
N ASP A 390 -11.36 22.74 -22.96
CA ASP A 390 -10.51 23.88 -22.58
C ASP A 390 -9.12 23.74 -23.22
N PRO A 391 -8.83 24.46 -24.33
CA PRO A 391 -7.54 24.36 -25.01
C PRO A 391 -6.35 24.87 -24.18
N SER A 392 -6.61 25.73 -23.19
CA SER A 392 -5.61 26.38 -22.33
C SER A 392 -5.22 25.54 -21.12
N ARG A 393 -6.11 24.62 -20.70
CA ARG A 393 -5.89 23.73 -19.56
C ARG A 393 -4.68 22.79 -19.78
N PRO A 394 -3.75 22.70 -18.81
CA PRO A 394 -2.74 21.65 -18.76
C PRO A 394 -3.34 20.22 -18.75
N VAL A 395 -2.81 19.38 -19.63
CA VAL A 395 -3.14 17.95 -19.71
C VAL A 395 -1.85 17.13 -19.78
N ILE A 396 -1.66 16.25 -18.80
CA ILE A 396 -0.51 15.34 -18.70
C ILE A 396 -0.98 13.93 -19.05
N PHE A 397 -0.22 13.22 -19.89
CA PHE A 397 -0.44 11.80 -20.14
C PHE A 397 0.67 10.98 -19.49
N ARG A 398 0.30 9.89 -18.80
CA ARG A 398 1.22 9.00 -18.09
C ARG A 398 1.07 7.58 -18.61
N SER A 399 2.17 6.99 -19.09
CA SER A 399 2.25 5.57 -19.41
C SER A 399 2.95 4.81 -18.27
N HIS A 400 2.31 3.78 -17.74
CA HIS A 400 2.90 2.83 -16.77
C HIS A 400 3.25 1.47 -17.40
N ILE A 401 3.00 1.30 -18.70
CA ILE A 401 3.22 0.02 -19.40
C ILE A 401 4.53 0.02 -20.19
N GLN A 402 5.15 -1.16 -20.33
CA GLN A 402 6.15 -1.41 -21.38
C GLN A 402 5.46 -1.35 -22.75
N VAL A 403 5.68 -0.26 -23.49
CA VAL A 403 5.43 -0.24 -24.94
C VAL A 403 6.69 -0.76 -25.62
N ARG A 404 6.59 -1.73 -26.52
CA ARG A 404 7.72 -2.15 -27.36
C ARG A 404 7.97 -1.10 -28.44
N ALA A 405 8.84 -0.11 -28.17
CA ALA A 405 9.12 0.98 -29.10
C ALA A 405 9.59 0.49 -30.48
N ASP A 406 10.48 -0.50 -30.50
CA ASP A 406 10.97 -1.19 -31.69
C ASP A 406 9.85 -1.76 -32.57
N LEU A 407 8.80 -2.33 -31.96
CA LEU A 407 7.62 -2.81 -32.69
C LEU A 407 6.64 -1.67 -33.02
N ALA A 408 6.50 -0.67 -32.15
CA ALA A 408 5.60 0.48 -32.34
C ALA A 408 6.04 1.38 -33.50
N ASP A 409 7.35 1.53 -33.70
CA ASP A 409 7.96 2.31 -34.77
C ASP A 409 7.99 1.56 -36.13
N GLN A 410 7.78 0.23 -36.12
CA GLN A 410 7.67 -0.57 -37.34
C GLN A 410 6.21 -0.60 -37.85
N GLU A 411 5.94 0.12 -38.93
CA GLU A 411 4.60 0.16 -39.56
C GLU A 411 4.12 -1.25 -39.99
N GLY A 412 2.84 -1.55 -39.73
CA GLY A 412 2.20 -2.83 -40.08
C GLY A 412 2.32 -3.91 -38.99
N THR A 413 3.04 -3.67 -37.90
CA THR A 413 2.97 -4.53 -36.71
C THR A 413 1.68 -4.30 -35.94
N PRO A 414 1.19 -5.29 -35.15
CA PRO A 414 0.04 -5.08 -34.26
C PRO A 414 0.30 -3.95 -33.25
N THR A 415 1.54 -3.83 -32.78
CA THR A 415 1.98 -2.81 -31.83
C THR A 415 1.88 -1.41 -32.42
N SER A 416 2.30 -1.21 -33.68
CA SER A 416 2.16 0.08 -34.38
C SER A 416 0.71 0.49 -34.58
N GLU A 417 -0.21 -0.44 -34.88
CA GLU A 417 -1.65 -0.15 -35.02
C GLU A 417 -2.25 0.39 -33.72
N VAL A 418 -1.99 -0.31 -32.59
CA VAL A 418 -2.48 0.13 -31.27
C VAL A 418 -1.84 1.45 -30.88
N TRP A 419 -0.52 1.56 -31.03
CA TRP A 419 0.22 2.76 -30.66
C TRP A 419 -0.22 3.99 -31.47
N ASN A 420 -0.48 3.83 -32.77
CA ASN A 420 -0.98 4.92 -33.61
C ASN A 420 -2.34 5.44 -33.11
N TRP A 421 -3.29 4.57 -32.72
CA TRP A 421 -4.56 5.01 -32.13
C TRP A 421 -4.35 5.76 -30.80
N VAL A 422 -3.43 5.29 -29.94
CA VAL A 422 -3.06 6.00 -28.69
C VAL A 422 -2.47 7.37 -29.00
N TRP A 423 -1.43 7.43 -29.83
CA TRP A 423 -0.68 8.65 -30.14
C TRP A 423 -1.54 9.74 -30.80
N GLN A 424 -2.42 9.37 -31.73
CA GLN A 424 -3.34 10.34 -32.35
C GLN A 424 -4.25 11.05 -31.34
N ASN A 425 -4.57 10.39 -30.22
CA ASN A 425 -5.36 10.94 -29.13
C ASN A 425 -4.50 11.71 -28.10
N VAL A 426 -3.31 11.23 -27.74
CA VAL A 426 -2.49 11.82 -26.65
C VAL A 426 -1.47 12.88 -27.09
N LYS A 427 -1.16 13.03 -28.38
CA LYS A 427 -0.18 14.01 -28.90
C LYS A 427 -0.44 15.50 -28.56
N LYS A 428 -1.65 15.81 -28.08
CA LYS A 428 -2.04 17.14 -27.57
C LYS A 428 -1.72 17.34 -26.07
N ALA A 429 -1.23 16.34 -25.36
CA ALA A 429 -0.73 16.49 -24.00
C ALA A 429 0.47 17.47 -23.98
N ASP A 430 0.54 18.26 -22.92
CA ASP A 430 1.63 19.22 -22.71
C ASP A 430 2.89 18.49 -22.23
N VAL A 431 2.72 17.42 -21.45
CA VAL A 431 3.80 16.58 -20.91
C VAL A 431 3.43 15.10 -21.06
N PHE A 432 4.40 14.28 -21.45
CA PHE A 432 4.31 12.82 -21.52
C PHE A 432 5.22 12.23 -20.44
N ILE A 433 4.66 11.44 -19.52
CA ILE A 433 5.45 10.80 -18.46
C ILE A 433 5.58 9.30 -18.74
N SER A 434 6.81 8.80 -18.75
CA SER A 434 7.14 7.37 -18.88
C SER A 434 7.80 6.82 -17.62
N HIS A 435 7.86 5.50 -17.49
CA HIS A 435 8.87 4.87 -16.64
C HIS A 435 10.28 5.22 -17.14
N PRO A 436 11.30 5.25 -16.25
CA PRO A 436 12.70 5.51 -16.58
C PRO A 436 13.33 4.34 -17.35
N VAL A 437 12.79 4.02 -18.54
CA VAL A 437 13.29 3.01 -19.47
C VAL A 437 13.08 3.56 -20.87
N ARG A 438 14.17 3.77 -21.61
CA ARG A 438 14.14 4.38 -22.96
C ARG A 438 13.25 3.61 -23.93
N ASP A 439 13.39 2.28 -23.94
CA ASP A 439 12.71 1.38 -24.89
C ASP A 439 11.17 1.39 -24.78
N PHE A 440 10.61 2.10 -23.78
CA PHE A 440 9.16 2.26 -23.62
C PHE A 440 8.61 3.51 -24.31
N VAL A 441 9.45 4.31 -24.97
CA VAL A 441 9.08 5.58 -25.62
C VAL A 441 9.30 5.47 -27.14
N PRO A 442 8.26 5.25 -27.95
CA PRO A 442 8.38 5.20 -29.41
C PRO A 442 8.86 6.51 -30.03
N SER A 443 9.60 6.42 -31.14
CA SER A 443 10.29 7.54 -31.80
C SER A 443 9.38 8.70 -32.21
N CYS A 444 8.08 8.45 -32.42
CA CYS A 444 7.11 9.47 -32.79
C CYS A 444 6.68 10.38 -31.63
N VAL A 445 7.07 10.07 -30.38
CA VAL A 445 6.86 10.92 -29.22
C VAL A 445 7.92 12.02 -29.19
N GLU A 446 7.47 13.28 -29.13
CA GLU A 446 8.38 14.42 -29.11
C GLU A 446 9.18 14.48 -27.79
N PHE A 447 10.45 14.04 -27.82
CA PHE A 447 11.31 13.86 -26.64
C PHE A 447 11.32 15.04 -25.66
N LYS A 448 11.20 16.28 -26.16
CA LYS A 448 11.21 17.48 -25.32
C LYS A 448 10.07 17.50 -24.29
N ARG A 449 8.97 16.80 -24.55
CA ARG A 449 7.82 16.64 -23.64
C ARG A 449 7.92 15.40 -22.74
N VAL A 450 8.88 14.51 -22.98
CA VAL A 450 9.06 13.26 -22.24
C VAL A 450 9.78 13.55 -20.93
N GLY A 451 9.22 13.11 -19.81
CA GLY A 451 9.88 13.09 -18.51
C GLY A 451 9.72 11.74 -17.81
N TYR A 452 10.64 11.43 -16.90
CA TYR A 452 10.67 10.13 -16.23
C TYR A 452 10.17 10.17 -14.79
N MET A 453 9.35 9.17 -14.45
CA MET A 453 8.88 8.87 -13.08
C MET A 453 8.79 7.34 -12.87
N PRO A 454 9.33 6.78 -11.78
CA PRO A 454 9.25 5.34 -11.49
C PRO A 454 7.80 4.88 -11.19
N ALA A 455 7.61 3.58 -10.94
CA ALA A 455 6.43 3.13 -10.19
C ALA A 455 6.72 3.31 -8.69
N THR A 456 5.68 3.42 -7.87
CA THR A 456 5.85 3.67 -6.43
C THR A 456 4.94 2.80 -5.60
N THR A 457 5.21 2.72 -4.31
CA THR A 457 4.41 2.03 -3.29
C THR A 457 4.31 2.95 -2.05
N ASP A 458 3.56 2.56 -1.02
CA ASP A 458 3.32 3.40 0.17
C ASP A 458 3.86 2.72 1.43
N TRP A 459 4.74 3.39 2.17
CA TRP A 459 5.34 2.83 3.40
C TRP A 459 4.37 2.76 4.58
N LEU A 460 3.21 3.43 4.48
CA LEU A 460 2.21 3.50 5.54
C LEU A 460 0.95 2.66 5.26
N ASP A 461 0.86 1.97 4.11
CA ASP A 461 -0.29 1.12 3.76
C ASP A 461 -0.15 -0.32 4.30
N GLY A 462 -1.16 -1.16 4.02
CA GLY A 462 -1.18 -2.54 4.53
C GLY A 462 -0.06 -3.41 3.95
N LEU A 463 0.50 -3.04 2.81
CA LEU A 463 1.49 -3.80 2.05
C LEU A 463 2.91 -3.59 2.58
N ASN A 464 3.20 -2.44 3.20
CA ASN A 464 4.56 -2.11 3.63
C ASN A 464 4.71 -1.57 5.04
N LYS A 465 3.64 -1.12 5.73
CA LYS A 465 3.77 -0.66 7.11
C LYS A 465 4.40 -1.76 7.98
N GLN A 466 5.13 -1.36 9.01
CA GLN A 466 5.64 -2.32 9.99
C GLN A 466 4.46 -3.07 10.64
N LEU A 467 4.54 -4.40 10.65
CA LEU A 467 3.63 -5.27 11.38
C LEU A 467 4.27 -5.65 12.71
N SER A 468 3.48 -5.74 13.78
CA SER A 468 3.98 -6.31 15.03
C SER A 468 4.11 -7.83 14.89
N ASP A 469 4.99 -8.47 15.67
CA ASP A 469 5.16 -9.93 15.66
C ASP A 469 3.83 -10.69 15.76
N TRP A 470 2.89 -10.15 16.53
CA TRP A 470 1.54 -10.68 16.70
C TRP A 470 0.70 -10.63 15.41
N ASP A 471 0.75 -9.51 14.70
CA ASP A 471 0.01 -9.33 13.45
C ASP A 471 0.64 -10.15 12.32
N SER A 472 1.98 -10.19 12.24
CA SER A 472 2.71 -11.06 11.33
C SER A 472 2.36 -12.54 11.57
N GLN A 473 2.34 -12.99 12.83
CA GLN A 473 1.92 -14.36 13.19
C GLN A 473 0.46 -14.64 12.80
N PHE A 474 -0.46 -13.69 13.01
CA PHE A 474 -1.85 -13.82 12.55
C PHE A 474 -1.93 -14.02 11.02
N TYR A 475 -1.21 -13.21 10.23
CA TYR A 475 -1.27 -13.33 8.77
C TYR A 475 -0.55 -14.56 8.20
N ILE A 476 0.52 -15.03 8.85
CA ILE A 476 1.14 -16.33 8.52
C ILE A 476 0.18 -17.49 8.86
N HIS A 477 -0.56 -17.42 9.98
CA HIS A 477 -1.58 -18.40 10.31
C HIS A 477 -2.73 -18.41 9.28
N GLU A 478 -3.24 -17.25 8.87
CA GLU A 478 -4.25 -17.15 7.80
C GLU A 478 -3.73 -17.72 6.46
N PHE A 479 -2.46 -17.47 6.12
CA PHE A 479 -1.82 -18.08 4.95
C PHE A 479 -1.77 -19.61 5.04
N GLU A 480 -1.37 -20.17 6.19
CA GLU A 480 -1.35 -21.63 6.41
C GLU A 480 -2.75 -22.24 6.41
N ALA A 481 -3.77 -21.51 6.89
CA ALA A 481 -5.17 -21.92 6.83
C ALA A 481 -5.68 -21.95 5.39
N GLU A 482 -5.34 -20.98 4.55
CA GLU A 482 -5.62 -21.02 3.10
C GLU A 482 -4.87 -22.16 2.40
N CYS A 483 -3.59 -22.41 2.74
CA CYS A 483 -2.85 -23.56 2.23
C CYS A 483 -3.58 -24.87 2.56
N PHE A 484 -4.04 -25.03 3.81
CA PHE A 484 -4.79 -26.21 4.24
C PHE A 484 -6.12 -26.37 3.50
N LYS A 485 -6.92 -25.29 3.35
CA LYS A 485 -8.19 -25.29 2.59
C LYS A 485 -7.99 -25.75 1.15
N LEU A 486 -6.91 -25.32 0.50
CA LEU A 486 -6.57 -25.69 -0.87
C LEU A 486 -5.78 -27.01 -1.01
N ARG A 487 -5.49 -27.70 0.10
CA ARG A 487 -4.63 -28.90 0.18
C ARG A 487 -3.22 -28.68 -0.38
N MET A 488 -2.73 -27.45 -0.28
CA MET A 488 -1.35 -27.09 -0.61
C MET A 488 -0.40 -27.51 0.52
N LYS A 489 0.90 -27.57 0.22
CA LYS A 489 1.94 -27.70 1.25
C LYS A 489 1.86 -26.50 2.19
N GLN A 490 2.04 -26.75 3.49
CA GLN A 490 2.07 -25.68 4.49
C GLN A 490 3.49 -25.14 4.65
N LEU A 491 3.57 -23.85 4.94
CA LEU A 491 4.78 -23.25 5.48
C LEU A 491 5.08 -23.88 6.86
N LYS A 492 6.35 -23.81 7.28
CA LYS A 492 6.85 -24.28 8.58
C LYS A 492 7.63 -23.17 9.27
N TYR A 493 7.18 -21.94 9.10
CA TYR A 493 7.76 -20.77 9.75
C TYR A 493 7.32 -20.70 11.23
N PRO A 494 8.18 -20.33 12.19
CA PRO A 494 9.58 -19.93 12.05
C PRO A 494 10.59 -21.09 12.16
N VAL A 495 10.15 -22.35 12.24
CA VAL A 495 11.04 -23.53 12.38
C VAL A 495 11.99 -23.64 11.19
N ARG A 496 11.47 -23.42 9.98
CA ARG A 496 12.22 -23.37 8.73
C ARG A 496 12.14 -21.96 8.15
N GLN A 497 13.28 -21.43 7.74
CA GLN A 497 13.35 -20.21 6.92
C GLN A 497 12.71 -20.45 5.54
N TYR A 498 12.42 -19.38 4.80
CA TYR A 498 11.92 -19.52 3.44
C TYR A 498 12.40 -18.42 2.50
N ILE A 499 12.38 -18.76 1.21
CA ILE A 499 12.62 -17.90 0.06
C ILE A 499 11.24 -17.54 -0.51
N VAL A 500 11.02 -16.28 -0.91
CA VAL A 500 9.73 -15.83 -1.44
C VAL A 500 9.85 -15.20 -2.83
N GLN A 501 8.94 -15.53 -3.75
CA GLN A 501 8.61 -14.65 -4.88
C GLN A 501 7.14 -14.24 -4.78
N ILE A 502 6.88 -12.94 -4.59
CA ILE A 502 5.53 -12.37 -4.60
C ILE A 502 5.23 -11.78 -5.98
N ALA A 503 4.51 -12.52 -6.82
CA ALA A 503 4.22 -12.11 -8.19
C ALA A 503 2.83 -12.58 -8.65
N ARG A 504 2.29 -11.93 -9.71
CA ARG A 504 1.17 -12.51 -10.47
C ARG A 504 1.64 -13.80 -11.13
N PHE A 505 0.77 -14.80 -11.24
CA PHE A 505 0.99 -15.94 -12.12
C PHE A 505 0.86 -15.45 -13.56
N ASP A 506 1.99 -15.15 -14.18
CA ASP A 506 2.09 -14.47 -15.48
C ASP A 506 3.38 -14.98 -16.16
N PRO A 507 3.37 -15.29 -17.47
CA PRO A 507 4.54 -15.85 -18.16
C PRO A 507 5.81 -14.98 -18.01
N ALA A 508 5.65 -13.67 -17.86
CA ALA A 508 6.76 -12.73 -17.72
C ALA A 508 7.46 -12.78 -16.35
N LYS A 509 6.89 -13.43 -15.34
CA LYS A 509 7.38 -13.41 -13.94
C LYS A 509 8.37 -14.52 -13.58
N GLY A 510 8.83 -15.31 -14.56
CA GLY A 510 9.97 -16.24 -14.39
C GLY A 510 9.76 -17.38 -13.38
N ILE A 511 8.51 -17.75 -13.07
CA ILE A 511 8.20 -18.83 -12.11
C ILE A 511 8.92 -20.17 -12.45
N PRO A 512 9.08 -20.59 -13.73
CA PRO A 512 9.88 -21.77 -14.06
C PRO A 512 11.36 -21.66 -13.65
N ASP A 513 11.94 -20.46 -13.72
CA ASP A 513 13.32 -20.19 -13.30
C ASP A 513 13.45 -20.17 -11.78
N VAL A 514 12.42 -19.72 -11.05
CA VAL A 514 12.35 -19.84 -9.59
C VAL A 514 12.41 -21.30 -9.15
N LEU A 515 11.59 -22.17 -9.76
CA LEU A 515 11.62 -23.61 -9.50
C LEU A 515 12.98 -24.23 -9.87
N ALA A 516 13.56 -23.85 -11.01
CA ALA A 516 14.87 -24.34 -11.42
C ALA A 516 15.99 -23.89 -10.45
N SER A 517 15.92 -22.66 -9.95
CA SER A 517 16.91 -22.09 -9.01
C SER A 517 16.86 -22.79 -7.66
N TYR A 518 15.65 -23.03 -7.14
CA TYR A 518 15.48 -23.76 -5.88
C TYR A 518 15.84 -25.24 -6.02
N ALA A 519 15.53 -25.88 -7.15
CA ALA A 519 15.99 -27.24 -7.43
C ALA A 519 17.52 -27.36 -7.52
N GLU A 520 18.21 -26.39 -8.14
CA GLU A 520 19.68 -26.33 -8.19
C GLU A 520 20.27 -26.09 -6.79
N LEU A 521 19.69 -25.19 -5.98
CA LEU A 521 20.08 -25.00 -4.57
C LEU A 521 20.01 -26.32 -3.80
N ARG A 522 18.88 -27.02 -3.88
CA ARG A 522 18.62 -28.30 -3.21
C ARG A 522 19.57 -29.41 -3.65
N ARG A 523 19.75 -29.59 -4.96
CA ARG A 523 20.48 -30.73 -5.54
C ARG A 523 22.00 -30.55 -5.53
N THR A 524 22.50 -29.31 -5.59
CA THR A 524 23.93 -29.01 -5.68
C THR A 524 24.52 -28.55 -4.35
N TYR A 525 23.86 -27.63 -3.66
CA TYR A 525 24.43 -26.93 -2.49
C TYR A 525 23.94 -27.50 -1.15
N MET A 526 22.68 -27.93 -1.07
CA MET A 526 22.02 -28.41 0.18
C MET A 526 21.74 -29.93 0.18
N LYS A 527 22.44 -30.69 -0.66
CA LYS A 527 22.19 -32.14 -0.86
C LYS A 527 22.41 -33.00 0.39
N ASP A 528 23.30 -32.56 1.29
CA ASP A 528 23.68 -33.24 2.53
C ASP A 528 23.07 -32.53 3.77
N THR A 529 22.25 -31.50 3.57
CA THR A 529 21.63 -30.69 4.63
C THR A 529 20.40 -31.40 5.21
N PRO A 530 20.23 -31.50 6.54
CA PRO A 530 19.02 -32.05 7.16
C PRO A 530 17.77 -31.28 6.70
N ILE A 531 16.67 -31.98 6.39
CA ILE A 531 15.46 -31.36 5.81
C ILE A 531 14.87 -30.22 6.67
N GLU A 532 15.05 -30.29 8.00
CA GLU A 532 14.61 -29.29 8.97
C GLU A 532 15.45 -27.99 8.92
N GLU A 533 16.65 -28.04 8.35
CA GLU A 533 17.54 -26.87 8.16
C GLU A 533 17.42 -26.28 6.75
N VAL A 534 16.82 -27.01 5.81
CA VAL A 534 16.67 -26.53 4.43
C VAL A 534 15.52 -25.51 4.36
N PRO A 535 15.73 -24.31 3.78
CA PRO A 535 14.65 -23.34 3.61
C PRO A 535 13.55 -23.86 2.67
N GLN A 536 12.31 -23.43 2.89
CA GLN A 536 11.20 -23.67 1.96
C GLN A 536 11.17 -22.60 0.85
N LEU A 537 10.40 -22.85 -0.21
CA LEU A 537 10.11 -21.89 -1.27
C LEU A 537 8.63 -21.51 -1.28
N VAL A 538 8.33 -20.22 -1.26
CA VAL A 538 6.97 -19.68 -1.40
C VAL A 538 6.85 -18.92 -2.72
N VAL A 539 5.99 -19.39 -3.62
CA VAL A 539 5.58 -18.66 -4.83
C VAL A 539 4.13 -18.25 -4.65
N ALA A 540 3.91 -16.96 -4.40
CA ALA A 540 2.60 -16.46 -4.01
C ALA A 540 2.22 -15.16 -4.71
N GLY A 541 0.94 -14.84 -4.76
CA GLY A 541 0.49 -13.51 -5.16
C GLY A 541 -0.93 -13.46 -5.68
N HIS A 542 -1.36 -12.26 -6.07
CA HIS A 542 -2.72 -12.00 -6.51
C HIS A 542 -3.08 -12.75 -7.79
N GLY A 543 -3.98 -13.72 -7.65
CA GLY A 543 -4.70 -14.31 -8.76
C GLY A 543 -6.00 -13.55 -8.99
N ALA A 544 -6.05 -12.69 -10.01
CA ALA A 544 -7.35 -12.28 -10.55
C ALA A 544 -8.03 -13.53 -11.13
N ILE A 545 -9.16 -13.94 -10.55
CA ILE A 545 -9.86 -15.18 -10.94
C ILE A 545 -10.27 -15.14 -12.43
N ASP A 546 -10.56 -13.93 -12.94
CA ASP A 546 -10.92 -13.66 -14.33
C ASP A 546 -9.71 -13.55 -15.28
N ASP A 547 -8.49 -13.84 -14.82
CA ASP A 547 -7.29 -13.88 -15.66
C ASP A 547 -7.02 -15.33 -16.15
N PRO A 548 -7.29 -15.65 -17.42
CA PRO A 548 -7.07 -16.99 -17.95
C PRO A 548 -5.58 -17.37 -18.00
N ASP A 549 -4.70 -16.38 -18.18
CA ASP A 549 -3.25 -16.59 -18.23
C ASP A 549 -2.75 -17.01 -16.84
N ALA A 550 -3.31 -16.42 -15.78
CA ALA A 550 -2.94 -16.72 -14.39
C ALA A 550 -3.41 -18.10 -13.91
N THR A 551 -4.51 -18.62 -14.44
CA THR A 551 -4.90 -20.01 -14.16
C THR A 551 -3.98 -20.98 -14.88
N HIS A 552 -3.67 -20.75 -16.15
CA HIS A 552 -2.78 -21.62 -16.91
C HIS A 552 -1.36 -21.71 -16.30
N ILE A 553 -0.77 -20.58 -15.91
CA ILE A 553 0.56 -20.54 -15.30
C ILE A 553 0.58 -21.16 -13.89
N TYR A 554 -0.50 -21.02 -13.12
CA TYR A 554 -0.64 -21.71 -11.84
C TYR A 554 -0.67 -23.24 -12.03
N ASP A 555 -1.52 -23.74 -12.93
CA ASP A 555 -1.64 -25.18 -13.19
C ASP A 555 -0.31 -25.77 -13.73
N GLN A 556 0.35 -25.09 -14.69
CA GLN A 556 1.69 -25.46 -15.16
C GLN A 556 2.74 -25.53 -14.03
N THR A 557 2.65 -24.64 -13.03
CA THR A 557 3.58 -24.63 -11.89
C THR A 557 3.39 -25.90 -11.04
N LEU A 558 2.14 -26.33 -10.82
CA LEU A 558 1.83 -27.57 -10.10
C LEU A 558 2.19 -28.83 -10.90
N ASP A 559 1.99 -28.81 -12.22
CA ASP A 559 2.43 -29.90 -13.11
C ASP A 559 3.95 -30.07 -13.09
N LEU A 560 4.72 -28.97 -13.11
CA LEU A 560 6.18 -29.00 -12.99
C LEU A 560 6.64 -29.56 -11.64
N LEU A 561 5.94 -29.23 -10.54
CA LEU A 561 6.22 -29.78 -9.22
C LEU A 561 5.89 -31.27 -9.11
N SER A 562 4.77 -31.72 -9.66
CA SER A 562 4.39 -33.14 -9.62
C SER A 562 5.22 -34.04 -10.55
N THR A 563 5.86 -33.46 -11.58
CA THR A 563 6.65 -34.21 -12.57
C THR A 563 8.16 -33.98 -12.41
N LYS A 564 8.69 -32.86 -12.93
CA LYS A 564 10.12 -32.53 -13.07
C LYS A 564 10.82 -32.24 -11.74
N TYR A 565 10.08 -31.78 -10.74
CA TYR A 565 10.58 -31.33 -9.44
C TYR A 565 9.92 -32.07 -8.26
N SER A 566 9.48 -33.31 -8.49
CA SER A 566 8.80 -34.15 -7.50
C SER A 566 9.65 -34.50 -6.27
N ASP A 567 10.98 -34.43 -6.39
CA ASP A 567 11.98 -34.58 -5.32
C ASP A 567 12.07 -33.38 -4.36
N ILE A 568 11.53 -32.22 -4.74
CA ILE A 568 11.53 -31.00 -3.91
C ILE A 568 10.12 -30.47 -3.62
N ALA A 569 9.08 -31.10 -4.17
CA ALA A 569 7.71 -30.60 -4.15
C ALA A 569 7.10 -30.48 -2.74
N ASP A 570 7.60 -31.24 -1.75
CA ASP A 570 7.17 -31.15 -0.36
C ASP A 570 7.62 -29.84 0.33
N ASP A 571 8.60 -29.15 -0.25
CA ASP A 571 9.19 -27.93 0.29
C ASP A 571 8.79 -26.66 -0.48
N VAL A 572 7.90 -26.78 -1.48
CA VAL A 572 7.42 -25.66 -2.29
C VAL A 572 5.93 -25.41 -2.01
N VAL A 573 5.61 -24.16 -1.64
CA VAL A 573 4.26 -23.66 -1.39
C VAL A 573 3.87 -22.74 -2.54
N VAL A 574 2.82 -23.07 -3.28
CA VAL A 574 2.35 -22.27 -4.44
C VAL A 574 0.93 -21.79 -4.19
N MET A 575 0.72 -20.48 -4.05
CA MET A 575 -0.55 -19.93 -3.57
C MET A 575 -1.05 -18.73 -4.39
N ARG A 576 -2.26 -18.85 -4.96
CA ARG A 576 -3.03 -17.69 -5.46
C ARG A 576 -3.79 -17.07 -4.29
N LEU A 577 -3.43 -15.84 -3.94
CA LEU A 577 -3.93 -15.14 -2.76
C LEU A 577 -5.01 -14.11 -3.14
N GLY A 578 -5.95 -13.90 -2.23
CA GLY A 578 -6.94 -12.84 -2.31
C GLY A 578 -6.35 -11.45 -2.04
N PRO A 579 -7.14 -10.36 -2.22
CA PRO A 579 -6.70 -8.98 -2.03
C PRO A 579 -6.55 -8.62 -0.54
N ILE A 580 -5.49 -9.13 0.10
CA ILE A 580 -5.16 -8.90 1.51
C ILE A 580 -3.70 -8.45 1.57
N ASP A 581 -3.48 -7.14 1.58
CA ASP A 581 -2.14 -6.55 1.46
C ASP A 581 -1.23 -6.93 2.65
N GLN A 582 -1.78 -6.97 3.88
CA GLN A 582 -1.02 -7.39 5.07
C GLN A 582 -0.51 -8.84 5.01
N LEU A 583 -1.20 -9.72 4.29
CA LEU A 583 -0.74 -11.10 4.14
C LEU A 583 0.45 -11.19 3.19
N LEU A 584 0.49 -10.37 2.13
CA LEU A 584 1.68 -10.20 1.31
C LEU A 584 2.81 -9.46 2.05
N ASN A 585 2.46 -8.49 2.90
CA ASN A 585 3.41 -7.79 3.76
C ASN A 585 4.11 -8.77 4.71
N ALA A 586 3.34 -9.55 5.48
CA ALA A 586 3.89 -10.58 6.37
C ALA A 586 4.78 -11.58 5.60
N LEU A 587 4.29 -12.13 4.49
CA LEU A 587 5.07 -13.06 3.66
C LEU A 587 6.38 -12.47 3.11
N MET A 588 6.44 -11.17 2.82
CA MET A 588 7.69 -10.51 2.44
C MET A 588 8.56 -10.25 3.68
N SER A 589 8.02 -9.61 4.70
CA SER A 589 8.72 -9.14 5.92
C SER A 589 9.33 -10.26 6.75
N THR A 590 8.78 -11.49 6.70
CA THR A 590 9.35 -12.65 7.41
C THR A 590 10.16 -13.60 6.53
N ALA A 591 10.40 -13.26 5.26
CA ALA A 591 11.23 -14.07 4.35
C ALA A 591 12.72 -13.84 4.61
N HIS A 592 13.54 -14.88 4.40
CA HIS A 592 15.01 -14.72 4.46
C HIS A 592 15.55 -14.11 3.16
N VAL A 593 15.03 -14.53 1.99
CA VAL A 593 15.44 -13.96 0.70
C VAL A 593 14.23 -13.77 -0.20
N ALA A 594 14.16 -12.61 -0.86
CA ALA A 594 13.21 -12.35 -1.92
C ALA A 594 13.79 -12.70 -3.30
N LEU A 595 12.93 -13.16 -4.21
CA LEU A 595 13.24 -13.37 -5.62
C LEU A 595 12.31 -12.52 -6.48
N GLN A 596 12.86 -11.96 -7.55
CA GLN A 596 12.08 -11.33 -8.62
C GLN A 596 12.71 -11.66 -9.98
N LEU A 597 12.44 -12.87 -10.47
CA LEU A 597 13.09 -13.41 -11.68
C LEU A 597 12.36 -13.07 -12.98
N SER A 598 11.74 -11.89 -13.07
CA SER A 598 10.96 -11.48 -14.25
C SER A 598 11.81 -11.54 -15.54
N THR A 599 11.32 -12.19 -16.58
CA THR A 599 11.95 -12.14 -17.91
C THR A 599 11.66 -10.81 -18.61
N ARG A 600 10.54 -10.16 -18.26
CA ARG A 600 10.10 -8.87 -18.81
C ARG A 600 9.37 -8.07 -17.74
N GLU A 601 9.66 -6.77 -17.65
CA GLU A 601 9.11 -5.92 -16.60
C GLU A 601 9.00 -4.45 -17.01
N GLY A 602 8.08 -3.72 -16.37
CA GLY A 602 8.03 -2.26 -16.42
C GLY A 602 9.05 -1.62 -15.46
N PHE A 603 8.70 -1.64 -14.17
CA PHE A 603 9.58 -1.21 -13.06
C PHE A 603 9.63 -2.29 -11.96
N GLU A 604 8.46 -2.84 -11.59
CA GLU A 604 8.22 -3.76 -10.47
C GLU A 604 8.57 -3.18 -9.10
N VAL A 605 7.52 -2.84 -8.35
CA VAL A 605 7.64 -2.25 -7.02
C VAL A 605 7.98 -3.30 -5.96
N LYS A 606 7.71 -4.59 -6.20
CA LYS A 606 8.05 -5.68 -5.27
C LYS A 606 9.53 -5.74 -4.90
N VAL A 607 10.39 -5.24 -5.78
CA VAL A 607 11.82 -5.05 -5.50
C VAL A 607 12.04 -3.99 -4.43
N SER A 608 11.55 -2.76 -4.62
CA SER A 608 11.58 -1.70 -3.59
C SER A 608 10.94 -2.13 -2.27
N GLU A 609 9.84 -2.89 -2.32
CA GLU A 609 9.11 -3.34 -1.13
C GLU A 609 9.87 -4.38 -0.30
N ALA A 610 10.68 -5.23 -0.94
CA ALA A 610 11.60 -6.16 -0.27
C ALA A 610 12.79 -5.40 0.34
N LEU A 611 13.40 -4.50 -0.45
CA LEU A 611 14.52 -3.68 0.00
C LEU A 611 14.15 -2.85 1.25
N HIS A 612 12.98 -2.19 1.24
CA HIS A 612 12.49 -1.39 2.37
C HIS A 612 12.23 -2.20 3.65
N LYS A 613 12.09 -3.52 3.56
CA LYS A 613 11.95 -4.42 4.71
C LYS A 613 13.29 -5.01 5.18
N GLY A 614 14.41 -4.55 4.60
CA GLY A 614 15.73 -5.13 4.81
C GLY A 614 15.87 -6.55 4.27
N VAL A 615 14.99 -7.01 3.37
CA VAL A 615 15.02 -8.37 2.82
C VAL A 615 15.91 -8.40 1.58
N PRO A 616 17.07 -9.10 1.60
CA PRO A 616 17.93 -9.21 0.43
C PRO A 616 17.20 -9.83 -0.75
N ILE A 617 17.35 -9.24 -1.93
CA ILE A 617 16.65 -9.69 -3.15
C ILE A 617 17.62 -10.16 -4.23
N ILE A 618 17.29 -11.27 -4.88
CA ILE A 618 17.92 -11.69 -6.14
C ILE A 618 16.93 -11.46 -7.28
N ALA A 619 17.29 -10.56 -8.18
CA ALA A 619 16.41 -10.11 -9.25
C ALA A 619 17.09 -10.14 -10.62
N THR A 620 16.31 -10.22 -11.68
CA THR A 620 16.81 -10.24 -13.06
C THR A 620 17.08 -8.85 -13.62
N LYS A 621 17.99 -8.74 -14.59
CA LYS A 621 18.23 -7.50 -15.35
C LYS A 621 17.16 -7.27 -16.42
N ALA A 622 15.90 -7.15 -16.01
CA ALA A 622 14.76 -6.92 -16.90
C ALA A 622 14.06 -5.58 -16.60
N GLY A 623 13.83 -4.77 -17.63
CA GLY A 623 13.12 -3.48 -17.51
C GLY A 623 13.76 -2.55 -16.48
N GLY A 624 12.95 -1.89 -15.65
CA GLY A 624 13.41 -1.01 -14.58
C GLY A 624 13.88 -1.69 -13.28
N ILE A 625 14.01 -3.03 -13.23
CA ILE A 625 14.51 -3.73 -12.03
C ILE A 625 15.96 -3.30 -11.65
N PRO A 626 16.93 -3.18 -12.57
CA PRO A 626 18.30 -2.76 -12.25
C PRO A 626 18.42 -1.41 -11.55
N LEU A 627 17.45 -0.51 -11.78
CA LEU A 627 17.44 0.82 -11.18
C LEU A 627 17.25 0.78 -9.66
N GLN A 628 16.69 -0.30 -9.13
CA GLN A 628 16.38 -0.44 -7.70
C GLN A 628 17.46 -1.22 -6.93
N VAL A 629 18.17 -2.15 -7.57
CA VAL A 629 19.11 -3.07 -6.90
C VAL A 629 20.56 -2.66 -7.14
N GLN A 630 21.27 -2.29 -6.08
CA GLN A 630 22.72 -2.13 -6.11
C GLN A 630 23.38 -3.51 -5.97
N HIS A 631 23.80 -4.08 -7.11
CA HIS A 631 24.38 -5.43 -7.18
C HIS A 631 25.53 -5.62 -6.18
N GLY A 632 25.43 -6.66 -5.34
CA GLY A 632 26.40 -7.00 -4.31
C GLY A 632 26.32 -6.13 -3.04
N LYS A 633 25.39 -5.17 -2.96
CA LYS A 633 25.16 -4.33 -1.78
C LYS A 633 23.76 -4.45 -1.21
N SER A 634 22.71 -4.15 -1.97
CA SER A 634 21.30 -4.26 -1.52
C SER A 634 20.62 -5.54 -2.02
N GLY A 635 21.25 -6.24 -2.95
CA GLY A 635 20.77 -7.48 -3.54
C GLY A 635 21.70 -7.96 -4.65
N PHE A 636 21.27 -8.96 -5.42
CA PHE A 636 22.00 -9.44 -6.59
C PHE A 636 21.17 -9.28 -7.87
N LEU A 637 21.84 -8.82 -8.93
CA LEU A 637 21.31 -8.77 -10.29
C LEU A 637 21.88 -9.90 -11.14
N VAL A 638 21.01 -10.74 -11.71
CA VAL A 638 21.35 -11.86 -12.60
C VAL A 638 20.76 -11.68 -14.01
N GLU A 639 21.25 -12.44 -14.99
CA GLU A 639 20.60 -12.49 -16.31
C GLU A 639 19.31 -13.34 -16.25
N PRO A 640 18.24 -13.00 -17.00
CA PRO A 640 17.07 -13.87 -17.16
C PRO A 640 17.45 -15.29 -17.57
N GLY A 641 16.88 -16.30 -16.91
CA GLY A 641 17.18 -17.72 -17.13
C GLY A 641 18.46 -18.26 -16.47
N ASP A 642 19.32 -17.43 -15.84
CA ASP A 642 20.50 -17.93 -15.11
C ASP A 642 20.15 -18.41 -13.69
N TYR A 643 19.36 -19.48 -13.62
CA TYR A 643 18.94 -20.14 -12.38
C TYR A 643 20.13 -20.65 -11.54
N LYS A 644 21.30 -20.87 -12.17
CA LYS A 644 22.53 -21.31 -11.49
C LYS A 644 23.20 -20.17 -10.75
N ALA A 645 23.21 -18.97 -11.31
CA ALA A 645 23.62 -17.78 -10.57
C ALA A 645 22.68 -17.54 -9.38
N VAL A 646 21.37 -17.63 -9.57
CA VAL A 646 20.39 -17.48 -8.46
C VAL A 646 20.68 -18.49 -7.35
N ALA A 647 20.82 -19.78 -7.67
CA ALA A 647 21.11 -20.83 -6.68
C ALA A 647 22.42 -20.58 -5.90
N ARG A 648 23.48 -20.10 -6.58
CA ARG A 648 24.74 -19.72 -5.95
C ARG A 648 24.57 -18.53 -4.99
N HIS A 649 23.84 -17.49 -5.39
CA HIS A 649 23.58 -16.32 -4.56
C HIS A 649 22.66 -16.64 -3.37
N LEU A 650 21.67 -17.50 -3.57
CA LEU A 650 20.86 -18.08 -2.48
C LEU A 650 21.76 -18.80 -1.47
N ASN A 651 22.62 -19.72 -1.91
CA ASN A 651 23.55 -20.40 -1.03
C ASN A 651 24.40 -19.40 -0.22
N THR A 652 24.98 -18.38 -0.87
CA THR A 652 25.73 -17.31 -0.16
C THR A 652 24.92 -16.67 0.96
N LEU A 653 23.66 -16.29 0.69
CA LEU A 653 22.78 -15.63 1.67
C LEU A 653 22.31 -16.56 2.81
N PHE A 654 22.35 -17.88 2.64
CA PHE A 654 22.07 -18.85 3.71
C PHE A 654 23.32 -19.32 4.47
N THR A 655 24.54 -19.14 3.93
CA THR A 655 25.78 -19.64 4.56
C THR A 655 26.72 -18.54 5.10
N ASP A 656 26.60 -17.30 4.62
CA ASP A 656 27.40 -16.16 5.08
C ASP A 656 26.50 -15.13 5.78
N HIS A 657 26.32 -15.31 7.09
CA HIS A 657 25.48 -14.44 7.91
C HIS A 657 26.03 -13.01 8.02
N GLU A 658 27.35 -12.81 8.04
CA GLU A 658 27.94 -11.47 8.14
C GLU A 658 27.71 -10.68 6.83
N PHE A 659 27.79 -11.35 5.68
CA PHE A 659 27.43 -10.75 4.40
C PHE A 659 25.92 -10.51 4.27
N TYR A 660 25.10 -11.46 4.73
CA TYR A 660 23.64 -11.31 4.78
C TYR A 660 23.23 -10.07 5.57
N ASP A 661 23.71 -9.93 6.81
CA ASP A 661 23.37 -8.80 7.69
C ASP A 661 23.77 -7.47 7.05
N LYS A 662 24.98 -7.38 6.47
CA LYS A 662 25.42 -6.18 5.75
C LYS A 662 24.53 -5.83 4.55
N MET A 663 24.09 -6.84 3.80
CA MET A 663 23.21 -6.65 2.65
C MET A 663 21.80 -6.24 3.08
N SER A 664 21.29 -6.83 4.15
CA SER A 664 19.98 -6.55 4.75
C SER A 664 19.88 -5.09 5.23
N HIS A 665 20.79 -4.64 6.10
CA HIS A 665 20.82 -3.25 6.57
C HIS A 665 21.03 -2.26 5.41
N TYR A 666 21.91 -2.58 4.45
CA TYR A 666 22.13 -1.70 3.30
C TYR A 666 20.88 -1.59 2.41
N ALA A 667 20.11 -2.68 2.26
CA ALA A 667 18.86 -2.69 1.52
C ALA A 667 17.80 -1.78 2.17
N GLU A 668 17.65 -1.84 3.49
CA GLU A 668 16.72 -1.03 4.27
C GLU A 668 17.07 0.47 4.18
N ASP A 669 18.33 0.82 4.50
CA ASP A 669 18.80 2.21 4.59
C ASP A 669 18.90 2.95 3.24
N HIS A 670 18.99 2.22 2.11
CA HIS A 670 19.30 2.81 0.79
C HIS A 670 18.16 2.65 -0.24
N VAL A 671 16.91 2.58 0.21
CA VAL A 671 15.74 2.78 -0.66
C VAL A 671 15.62 4.26 -1.04
N SER A 672 15.32 4.53 -2.31
CA SER A 672 15.16 5.91 -2.78
C SER A 672 13.79 6.49 -2.43
N ASP A 673 13.75 7.74 -1.96
CA ASP A 673 12.51 8.51 -1.77
C ASP A 673 11.59 8.48 -3.00
N GLU A 674 12.16 8.33 -4.20
CA GLU A 674 11.46 8.35 -5.49
C GLU A 674 10.49 7.19 -5.70
N VAL A 675 10.67 6.07 -4.98
CA VAL A 675 9.78 4.90 -5.05
C VAL A 675 8.67 4.92 -3.98
N GLY A 676 8.67 5.92 -3.09
CA GLY A 676 7.63 6.14 -2.09
C GLY A 676 6.55 7.15 -2.52
N THR A 677 5.42 7.18 -1.80
CA THR A 677 4.28 8.09 -2.03
C THR A 677 4.68 9.57 -2.06
N ILE A 678 5.61 10.02 -1.20
CA ILE A 678 6.00 11.43 -1.13
C ILE A 678 6.86 11.83 -2.34
N GLY A 679 7.79 10.98 -2.78
CA GLY A 679 8.52 11.19 -4.04
C GLY A 679 7.60 11.18 -5.26
N ASN A 680 6.55 10.33 -5.25
CA ASN A 680 5.50 10.37 -6.27
C ASN A 680 4.76 11.72 -6.25
N ALA A 681 4.35 12.18 -5.07
CA ALA A 681 3.59 13.40 -4.87
C ALA A 681 4.39 14.64 -5.28
N LEU A 682 5.67 14.73 -4.92
CA LEU A 682 6.57 15.82 -5.29
C LEU A 682 6.52 16.09 -6.80
N ALA A 683 6.66 15.05 -7.61
CA ALA A 683 6.61 15.14 -9.06
C ALA A 683 5.26 15.66 -9.57
N TRP A 684 4.13 15.12 -9.09
CA TRP A 684 2.79 15.59 -9.49
C TRP A 684 2.50 17.02 -9.06
N LEU A 685 2.86 17.38 -7.84
CA LEU A 685 2.68 18.72 -7.27
C LEU A 685 3.51 19.75 -8.07
N TYR A 686 4.77 19.43 -8.40
CA TYR A 686 5.61 20.25 -9.26
C TYR A 686 5.02 20.45 -10.66
N LEU A 687 4.60 19.36 -11.32
CA LEU A 687 3.99 19.42 -12.65
C LEU A 687 2.72 20.28 -12.66
N ALA A 688 1.83 20.06 -11.69
CA ALA A 688 0.59 20.82 -11.56
C ALA A 688 0.86 22.32 -11.29
N ASP A 689 1.74 22.64 -10.34
CA ASP A 689 2.07 24.02 -9.97
C ASP A 689 2.71 24.79 -11.13
N THR A 690 3.68 24.17 -11.79
CA THR A 690 4.45 24.79 -12.87
C THR A 690 3.58 25.04 -14.10
N LEU A 691 2.83 24.03 -14.55
CA LEU A 691 1.95 24.16 -15.71
C LEU A 691 0.79 25.12 -15.42
N ARG A 692 0.24 25.14 -14.19
CA ARG A 692 -0.87 26.03 -13.84
C ARG A 692 -0.47 27.51 -13.78
N LYS A 693 0.81 27.79 -13.55
CA LYS A 693 1.42 29.13 -13.67
C LYS A 693 1.68 29.56 -15.12
N GLY A 694 1.28 28.75 -16.11
CA GLY A 694 1.47 29.03 -17.53
C GLY A 694 2.90 28.80 -18.03
N VAL A 695 3.75 28.16 -17.22
CA VAL A 695 5.10 27.80 -17.64
C VAL A 695 5.02 26.63 -18.61
N LYS A 696 5.46 26.84 -19.86
CA LYS A 696 5.61 25.76 -20.84
C LYS A 696 6.75 24.84 -20.40
N LEU A 697 6.41 23.66 -19.90
CA LEU A 697 7.38 22.69 -19.42
C LEU A 697 7.86 21.79 -20.57
N GLU A 698 9.18 21.71 -20.75
CA GLU A 698 9.83 20.76 -21.65
C GLU A 698 10.84 19.95 -20.81
N PRO A 699 10.46 18.75 -20.29
CA PRO A 699 11.35 17.98 -19.44
C PRO A 699 12.59 17.40 -20.14
N ASN A 700 12.58 17.26 -21.47
CA ASN A 700 13.73 16.79 -22.26
C ASN A 700 14.38 15.50 -21.72
N SER A 701 13.59 14.46 -21.47
CA SER A 701 14.02 13.16 -20.90
C SER A 701 14.61 13.24 -19.49
N ARG A 702 14.40 14.35 -18.77
CA ARG A 702 14.83 14.45 -17.37
C ARG A 702 13.87 13.74 -16.41
N TRP A 703 14.41 13.34 -15.28
CA TRP A 703 13.63 12.86 -14.13
C TRP A 703 12.85 14.01 -13.52
N ILE A 704 11.53 13.84 -13.35
CA ILE A 704 10.67 14.92 -12.84
C ILE A 704 11.04 15.30 -11.40
N ASN A 705 11.50 14.34 -10.58
CA ASN A 705 11.97 14.61 -9.24
C ASN A 705 13.20 15.53 -9.21
N ASP A 706 14.16 15.35 -10.14
CA ASP A 706 15.34 16.21 -10.23
C ASP A 706 14.90 17.66 -10.53
N MET A 707 14.01 17.84 -11.52
CA MET A 707 13.45 19.14 -11.90
C MET A 707 12.64 19.79 -10.76
N ALA A 708 11.83 18.98 -10.05
CA ALA A 708 11.02 19.44 -8.92
C ALA A 708 11.90 19.91 -7.76
N ARG A 709 12.93 19.12 -7.41
CA ARG A 709 13.87 19.42 -6.32
C ARG A 709 14.75 20.62 -6.63
N GLU A 710 15.25 20.75 -7.86
CA GLU A 710 15.94 21.95 -8.34
C GLU A 710 15.06 23.20 -8.21
N THR A 711 13.82 23.14 -8.74
CA THR A 711 12.85 24.25 -8.67
C THR A 711 12.45 24.56 -7.21
N ALA A 712 12.48 23.55 -6.34
CA ALA A 712 12.23 23.73 -4.92
C ALA A 712 13.38 24.44 -4.19
N GLY A 713 14.61 24.33 -4.68
CA GLY A 713 15.83 24.80 -4.00
C GLY A 713 16.53 23.71 -3.18
N TYR A 714 16.15 22.44 -3.38
CA TYR A 714 16.67 21.28 -2.65
C TYR A 714 17.22 20.19 -3.61
N PRO A 715 18.12 20.51 -4.57
CA PRO A 715 18.66 19.52 -5.51
C PRO A 715 19.32 18.33 -4.77
N TYR A 716 19.46 17.19 -5.45
CA TYR A 716 20.21 16.06 -4.89
C TYR A 716 21.67 16.45 -4.60
N VAL A 717 22.19 16.01 -3.46
CA VAL A 717 23.61 16.20 -3.09
C VAL A 717 24.42 14.92 -3.31
N GLU A 718 25.75 15.04 -3.28
CA GLU A 718 26.65 13.89 -3.36
C GLU A 718 26.42 12.94 -2.18
N GLY A 719 26.36 11.63 -2.45
CA GLY A 719 26.05 10.59 -1.47
C GLY A 719 24.56 10.44 -1.11
N GLU A 720 23.67 11.30 -1.60
CA GLU A 720 22.22 11.18 -1.36
C GLU A 720 21.61 10.04 -2.21
N THR A 721 20.86 9.14 -1.56
CA THR A 721 20.19 8.00 -2.21
C THR A 721 19.18 8.45 -3.26
N LYS A 722 19.38 8.00 -4.49
CA LYS A 722 18.46 8.18 -5.63
C LYS A 722 18.59 7.02 -6.60
N LEU A 723 17.59 6.80 -7.45
CA LEU A 723 17.70 5.83 -8.54
C LEU A 723 18.84 6.24 -9.51
N PRO A 724 19.55 5.31 -10.16
CA PRO A 724 20.65 5.66 -11.04
C PRO A 724 20.16 6.50 -12.22
N ARG A 725 21.01 7.44 -12.65
CA ARG A 725 20.74 8.34 -13.78
C ARG A 725 21.58 7.86 -14.96
N GLU A 726 21.08 6.83 -15.63
CA GLU A 726 21.78 6.17 -16.74
C GLU A 726 21.79 7.08 -17.98
N GLU A 727 22.93 7.17 -18.68
CA GLU A 727 23.13 8.08 -19.82
C GLU A 727 22.28 7.66 -21.05
N ASP A 728 21.96 6.38 -21.18
CA ASP A 728 21.15 5.85 -22.28
C ASP A 728 19.69 6.29 -22.22
N LEU A 729 19.19 6.73 -21.06
CA LEU A 729 17.88 7.36 -20.90
C LEU A 729 17.77 8.73 -21.61
N ASP A 730 18.88 9.38 -21.97
CA ASP A 730 18.82 10.63 -22.75
C ASP A 730 18.43 10.35 -24.21
N LEU A 731 17.17 10.65 -24.56
CA LEU A 731 16.66 10.50 -25.93
C LEU A 731 17.42 11.34 -26.99
N ASN A 732 18.20 12.35 -26.60
CA ASN A 732 19.05 13.11 -27.53
C ASN A 732 20.33 12.38 -27.91
N SER A 733 20.84 11.52 -27.02
CA SER A 733 22.05 10.76 -27.28
C SER A 733 21.78 9.74 -28.39
N PRO A 734 22.70 9.61 -29.39
CA PRO A 734 22.58 8.57 -30.40
C PRO A 734 22.60 7.22 -29.69
N VAL A 735 21.72 6.31 -30.10
CA VAL A 735 21.60 4.98 -29.49
C VAL A 735 22.97 4.29 -29.56
N ALA A 736 23.69 4.32 -28.43
CA ALA A 736 24.79 3.39 -28.23
C ALA A 736 24.18 2.00 -28.38
N SER A 737 24.81 1.14 -29.18
CA SER A 737 24.43 -0.26 -29.29
C SER A 737 24.78 -0.98 -27.98
N SER A 738 24.04 -0.66 -26.93
CA SER A 738 24.11 -1.34 -25.64
C SER A 738 23.67 -2.79 -25.83
N SER A 739 24.13 -3.65 -24.93
CA SER A 739 24.02 -5.11 -25.03
C SER A 739 22.58 -5.65 -25.11
N HIS A 740 21.55 -4.81 -24.99
CA HIS A 740 20.14 -5.19 -25.11
C HIS A 740 19.71 -5.65 -26.51
N GLN A 741 20.49 -5.38 -27.57
CA GLN A 741 20.22 -5.89 -28.93
C GLN A 741 20.35 -7.41 -29.12
N LYS A 742 20.71 -8.20 -28.09
CA LYS A 742 20.81 -9.67 -28.16
C LYS A 742 19.72 -10.46 -27.42
N PHE A 743 18.69 -9.80 -26.89
CA PHE A 743 17.67 -10.43 -26.03
C PHE A 743 16.46 -11.05 -26.76
N PHE A 744 16.56 -11.26 -28.08
CA PHE A 744 15.52 -11.93 -28.87
C PHE A 744 16.04 -13.24 -29.46
N PRO A 745 15.71 -14.42 -28.88
CA PRO A 745 15.77 -15.64 -29.64
C PRO A 745 14.73 -15.55 -30.77
N GLU A 746 15.15 -15.78 -32.01
CA GLU A 746 14.20 -16.03 -33.10
C GLU A 746 13.35 -17.26 -32.73
N PRO A 747 12.05 -17.30 -33.06
CA PRO A 747 11.27 -18.51 -32.88
C PRO A 747 11.83 -19.59 -33.81
N GLU A 748 12.51 -20.60 -33.23
CA GLU A 748 13.01 -21.74 -33.99
C GLU A 748 11.85 -22.35 -34.78
N THR A 749 11.94 -22.22 -36.11
CA THR A 749 11.00 -22.88 -37.01
C THR A 749 11.30 -24.36 -36.98
N ALA A 750 10.54 -25.09 -36.16
CA ALA A 750 10.51 -26.54 -36.15
C ALA A 750 10.14 -27.04 -37.55
N GLN A 751 11.17 -27.32 -38.37
CA GLN A 751 11.00 -27.94 -39.67
C GLN A 751 10.51 -29.36 -39.47
N VAL A 752 9.18 -29.52 -39.56
CA VAL A 752 8.57 -30.82 -39.80
C VAL A 752 9.04 -31.30 -41.17
N GLN A 753 10.07 -32.14 -41.18
CA GLN A 753 10.36 -32.98 -42.35
C GLN A 753 9.35 -34.14 -42.37
N ALA A 754 9.00 -34.53 -43.61
CA ALA A 754 7.80 -35.29 -43.96
C ALA A 754 7.74 -36.74 -43.43
#